data_AF-B6XFS6-F1
#
_entry.id   AF-B6XFS6-F1
#
_cell.length_a   1.000
_cell.length_b   1.000
_cell.length_c   1.000
_cell.angle_alpha   90.00
_cell.angle_beta   90.00
_cell.angle_gamma   90.00
#
_symmetry.space_group_name_H-M   'P 1'
#
loop_
_entity.id
_entity.type
_entity.pdbx_description
1 polymer ?
#
loop_
_entity_poly.entity_id
_entity_poly.type
_entity_poly.pdbx_seq_one_letter_code
_entity_poly.pdbx_strand_id
1 'polypeptide(L)'
;MKKRITASLLLLNSLVSFAEEAVDFNINILNAEDRENINLAVFSQDLYIVPGVYPFKLSINNAYIPEQKITVVSYEDKSQACLTDEIVEKFDLNQNAESKLHWNAIDGLECLDIASLDGMSVTPNLSTGTLIINIPKTYQEYSANDWESASRWEDGIKGIIFDYNLTSQYNRSLGSNTASDTFFLSGLGAVGANFDSWRLRGFWQGSYNHTQNSRADDTHDIKWTNIYAYRAIRSLKSKLTLGEDFLQTDLFDSFKFVGVSLRSDDNMLPPSLRSYAPEVTGFAETNAVVKISQDGRVIYESLVPAGPFRIQNLNSGISGTLQVRVEESDGRVSEFEVDAGNIPFLSRPGSVRYKVSAGKPTDMDRHVMGDVFAQSEVSWGINNGWSIFGGALNSSRFNSFAAGVGRDLFKFGAISFSFNHSIAALTDGPTLKGKAFKVDYYKSFEGSNSQLQLSAYRFMDREFMTMSDFLIYNDQNNITYAGHNKGLYSASISKNFTDWRSSINLNYTHQTYWNRPNSYRYNMTFSKYFDTSMFHNVGLSINMFNSKMQGYQDNGVYVSLSVPLASGTYVNYSTYNGKNDNTNKVTMNKRLENKDNLSLSVGNNRHSGILSSYYSHKGNMNDFNTSYNYMSNNSMSLSANIQGGVTMTGYGVSMHPVTSTGGTRVFVDMNGVGDVPVKYNGSHLRSSSFGKVVVPDINSYYKTDVVVDINKLPKDVEIADSVTQTTLTEGAIGYRSFDVISGIKMMVTLRLQDGSYPPFAADIKNDSGKTTGIVGDQGEAYIGGIRPGEEMKVSWQGSECKITFPQNIEEHNIYDKLLLPCN
;
A
#
# COMPACT_ATOMS: atom_id res chain seq x y z
N MET A 1 -31.95 -56.43 -58.74
CA MET A 1 -30.66 -55.79 -59.09
C MET A 1 -29.87 -55.55 -57.80
N LYS A 2 -28.68 -56.16 -57.73
CA LYS A 2 -27.49 -55.78 -56.95
C LYS A 2 -27.64 -55.53 -55.43
N LYS A 3 -27.57 -56.64 -54.68
CA LYS A 3 -26.69 -56.78 -53.50
C LYS A 3 -25.23 -56.62 -53.93
N ARG A 4 -24.37 -56.16 -53.01
CA ARG A 4 -22.93 -55.84 -53.11
C ARG A 4 -22.67 -54.36 -53.40
N ILE A 5 -22.35 -53.60 -52.34
CA ILE A 5 -21.36 -52.50 -52.22
C ILE A 5 -21.68 -51.82 -50.88
N THR A 6 -21.23 -52.41 -49.77
CA THR A 6 -21.23 -51.74 -48.43
C THR A 6 -20.25 -52.38 -47.44
N ALA A 7 -19.40 -53.30 -47.91
CA ALA A 7 -18.42 -54.01 -47.09
C ALA A 7 -16.96 -53.65 -47.43
N SER A 8 -16.72 -52.63 -48.27
CA SER A 8 -15.37 -52.30 -48.77
C SER A 8 -14.83 -50.93 -48.34
N LEU A 9 -15.57 -50.17 -47.52
CA LEU A 9 -15.07 -48.88 -46.99
C LEU A 9 -14.61 -48.93 -45.52
N LEU A 10 -14.80 -50.05 -44.81
CA LEU A 10 -14.36 -50.20 -43.41
C LEU A 10 -13.01 -50.93 -43.23
N LEU A 11 -12.36 -51.35 -44.32
CA LEU A 11 -11.07 -52.06 -44.29
C LEU A 11 -9.87 -51.21 -44.73
N LEU A 12 -10.06 -49.91 -44.97
CA LEU A 12 -8.98 -48.99 -45.39
C LEU A 12 -8.54 -48.00 -44.30
N ASN A 13 -9.10 -48.08 -43.09
CA ASN A 13 -8.71 -47.24 -41.93
C ASN A 13 -7.95 -48.02 -40.85
N SER A 14 -7.54 -49.26 -41.09
CA SER A 14 -6.92 -50.11 -40.06
C SER A 14 -5.39 -50.20 -40.12
N LEU A 15 -4.70 -49.33 -40.85
CA LEU A 15 -3.23 -49.27 -40.86
C LEU A 15 -2.72 -47.84 -41.12
N VAL A 16 -2.99 -46.92 -40.20
CA VAL A 16 -2.09 -45.80 -39.97
C VAL A 16 -1.66 -45.87 -38.51
N SER A 17 -0.73 -46.79 -38.23
CA SER A 17 0.15 -46.61 -37.08
C SER A 17 0.99 -45.39 -37.40
N PHE A 18 0.73 -44.28 -36.74
CA PHE A 18 1.78 -43.29 -36.50
C PHE A 18 2.76 -43.97 -35.56
N ALA A 19 3.80 -44.59 -36.10
CA ALA A 19 5.02 -44.75 -35.35
C ALA A 19 5.53 -43.33 -35.10
N GLU A 20 5.62 -42.94 -33.83
CA GLU A 20 6.35 -41.75 -33.41
C GLU A 20 7.81 -42.00 -33.82
N GLU A 21 8.24 -41.39 -34.93
CA GLU A 21 9.60 -41.55 -35.46
C GLU A 21 10.57 -40.93 -34.46
N ALA A 22 11.40 -41.78 -33.85
CA ALA A 22 12.52 -41.34 -33.03
C ALA A 22 13.42 -40.40 -33.86
N VAL A 23 13.78 -39.25 -33.30
CA VAL A 23 14.60 -38.25 -34.00
C VAL A 23 16.05 -38.73 -34.00
N ASP A 24 16.57 -39.04 -35.19
CA ASP A 24 17.93 -39.54 -35.36
C ASP A 24 18.91 -38.38 -35.56
N PHE A 25 19.86 -38.19 -34.63
CA PHE A 25 20.86 -37.11 -34.70
C PHE A 25 22.09 -37.55 -35.48
N ASN A 26 22.47 -36.79 -36.51
CA ASN A 26 23.66 -37.08 -37.30
C ASN A 26 24.94 -36.62 -36.56
N ILE A 27 25.60 -37.58 -35.90
CA ILE A 27 26.87 -37.41 -35.17
C ILE A 27 28.02 -36.87 -36.04
N ASN A 28 27.94 -36.97 -37.37
CA ASN A 28 29.02 -36.51 -38.27
C ASN A 28 29.12 -34.97 -38.37
N ILE A 29 28.13 -34.23 -37.87
CA ILE A 29 28.10 -32.76 -37.86
C ILE A 29 28.81 -32.17 -36.61
N LEU A 30 29.03 -32.98 -35.57
CA LEU A 30 29.73 -32.55 -34.36
C LEU A 30 31.25 -32.66 -34.54
N ASN A 31 31.93 -31.51 -34.42
CA ASN A 31 33.39 -31.41 -34.47
C ASN A 31 33.95 -31.56 -33.04
N ALA A 32 34.03 -32.79 -32.55
CA ALA A 32 34.58 -33.14 -31.24
C ALA A 32 35.61 -34.27 -31.40
N GLU A 33 36.71 -34.23 -30.63
CA GLU A 33 37.82 -35.19 -30.72
C GLU A 33 37.48 -36.59 -30.16
N ASP A 34 36.38 -36.74 -29.41
CA ASP A 34 36.01 -37.98 -28.70
C ASP A 34 34.63 -38.53 -29.15
N ARG A 35 34.53 -38.91 -30.42
CA ARG A 35 33.27 -39.31 -31.09
C ARG A 35 32.72 -40.68 -30.69
N GLU A 36 33.54 -41.59 -30.19
CA GLU A 36 33.13 -42.97 -29.89
C GLU A 36 32.42 -43.14 -28.53
N ASN A 37 32.43 -42.12 -27.67
CA ASN A 37 31.81 -42.15 -26.34
C ASN A 37 30.45 -41.42 -26.24
N ILE A 38 29.89 -40.92 -27.35
CA ILE A 38 28.67 -40.10 -27.32
C ILE A 38 27.44 -40.96 -27.69
N ASN A 39 26.67 -41.39 -26.68
CA ASN A 39 25.38 -42.06 -26.89
C ASN A 39 24.25 -41.01 -27.02
N LEU A 40 23.92 -40.61 -28.26
CA LEU A 40 22.82 -39.69 -28.55
C LEU A 40 21.43 -40.37 -28.62
N ALA A 41 21.36 -41.70 -28.56
CA ALA A 41 20.08 -42.42 -28.63
C ALA A 41 19.13 -42.02 -27.49
N VAL A 42 19.70 -41.56 -26.37
CA VAL A 42 18.98 -41.08 -25.19
C VAL A 42 18.23 -39.75 -25.45
N PHE A 43 18.61 -38.98 -26.47
CA PHE A 43 17.95 -37.72 -26.86
C PHE A 43 16.98 -37.89 -28.04
N SER A 44 16.82 -39.12 -28.55
CA SER A 44 15.92 -39.41 -29.69
C SER A 44 14.43 -39.45 -29.31
N GLN A 45 14.14 -39.46 -28.01
CA GLN A 45 12.79 -39.36 -27.44
C GLN A 45 12.45 -37.90 -27.11
N ASP A 46 11.23 -37.48 -27.43
CA ASP A 46 10.77 -36.13 -27.13
C ASP A 46 10.76 -35.87 -25.61
N LEU A 47 11.31 -34.74 -25.19
CA LEU A 47 11.42 -34.30 -23.78
C LEU A 47 12.14 -35.27 -22.81
N TYR A 48 12.96 -36.20 -23.30
CA TYR A 48 13.71 -37.11 -22.42
C TYR A 48 14.87 -36.41 -21.70
N ILE A 49 14.92 -36.60 -20.38
CA ILE A 49 15.97 -36.11 -19.48
C ILE A 49 16.55 -37.31 -18.73
N VAL A 50 17.87 -37.41 -18.72
CA VAL A 50 18.57 -38.45 -17.96
C VAL A 50 18.15 -38.35 -16.48
N PRO A 51 17.75 -39.46 -15.82
CA PRO A 51 17.38 -39.43 -14.41
C PRO A 51 18.50 -38.85 -13.53
N GLY A 52 18.15 -37.96 -12.63
CA GLY A 52 19.11 -37.18 -11.84
C GLY A 52 18.48 -35.98 -11.15
N VAL A 53 19.29 -35.24 -10.39
CA VAL A 53 18.83 -34.03 -9.70
C VAL A 53 19.24 -32.82 -10.51
N TYR A 54 18.26 -32.04 -10.95
CA TYR A 54 18.47 -30.85 -11.78
C TYR A 54 17.99 -29.60 -11.05
N PRO A 55 18.76 -28.50 -11.13
CA PRO A 55 18.26 -27.20 -10.71
C PRO A 55 17.34 -26.67 -11.81
N PHE A 56 16.04 -26.58 -11.52
CA PHE A 56 15.05 -26.01 -12.43
C PHE A 56 14.41 -24.78 -11.84
N LYS A 57 14.33 -23.70 -12.63
CA LYS A 57 13.39 -22.61 -12.39
C LYS A 57 11.98 -23.09 -12.67
N LEU A 58 11.05 -22.98 -11.72
CA LEU A 58 9.67 -23.40 -11.97
C LEU A 58 8.88 -22.27 -12.64
N SER A 59 8.07 -22.58 -13.64
CA SER A 59 7.12 -21.66 -14.26
C SER A 59 5.71 -22.25 -14.16
N ILE A 60 4.89 -21.74 -13.26
CA ILE A 60 3.51 -22.22 -13.05
C ILE A 60 2.55 -21.22 -13.71
N ASN A 61 1.84 -21.63 -14.76
CA ASN A 61 0.93 -20.75 -15.50
C ASN A 61 1.57 -19.40 -15.91
N ASN A 62 2.83 -19.45 -16.35
CA ASN A 62 3.71 -18.30 -16.68
C ASN A 62 4.21 -17.46 -15.50
N ALA A 63 3.97 -17.87 -14.25
CA ALA A 63 4.57 -17.26 -13.06
C ALA A 63 5.85 -18.00 -12.66
N TYR A 64 6.97 -17.29 -12.61
CA TYR A 64 8.25 -17.88 -12.25
C TYR A 64 8.44 -17.94 -10.73
N ILE A 65 8.89 -19.10 -10.23
CA ILE A 65 9.29 -19.33 -8.85
C ILE A 65 10.81 -19.56 -8.83
N PRO A 66 11.52 -19.14 -7.76
CA PRO A 66 12.95 -19.40 -7.61
C PRO A 66 13.35 -20.85 -7.85
N GLU A 67 14.58 -21.03 -8.32
CA GLU A 67 15.17 -22.32 -8.68
C GLU A 67 14.99 -23.38 -7.57
N GLN A 68 14.51 -24.56 -7.96
CA GLN A 68 14.29 -25.71 -7.08
C GLN A 68 15.13 -26.89 -7.58
N LYS A 69 15.60 -27.72 -6.65
CA LYS A 69 16.21 -29.00 -6.99
C LYS A 69 15.09 -30.01 -7.24
N ILE A 70 14.95 -30.43 -8.50
CA ILE A 70 13.93 -31.39 -8.92
C ILE A 70 14.62 -32.68 -9.31
N THR A 71 14.15 -33.79 -8.75
CA THR A 71 14.61 -35.12 -9.17
C THR A 71 13.80 -35.57 -10.38
N VAL A 72 14.48 -35.88 -11.47
CA VAL A 72 13.91 -36.53 -12.65
C VAL A 72 14.07 -38.04 -12.47
N VAL A 73 12.97 -38.77 -12.61
CA VAL A 73 12.89 -40.23 -12.47
C VAL A 73 12.49 -40.88 -13.79
N SER A 74 12.83 -42.15 -13.97
CA SER A 74 12.37 -42.95 -15.11
C SER A 74 11.06 -43.65 -14.75
N TYR A 75 10.03 -43.49 -15.59
CA TYR A 75 8.72 -44.10 -15.40
C TYR A 75 8.12 -44.49 -16.76
N GLU A 76 7.78 -45.77 -16.93
CA GLU A 76 7.24 -46.33 -18.18
C GLU A 76 8.06 -45.95 -19.44
N ASP A 77 9.38 -46.13 -19.38
CA ASP A 77 10.33 -45.80 -20.46
C ASP A 77 10.38 -44.32 -20.88
N LYS A 78 9.82 -43.42 -20.05
CA LYS A 78 9.90 -41.96 -20.18
C LYS A 78 10.53 -41.33 -18.94
N SER A 79 11.17 -40.18 -19.11
CA SER A 79 11.63 -39.39 -17.97
C SER A 79 10.54 -38.43 -17.50
N GLN A 80 10.31 -38.33 -16.19
CA GLN A 80 9.40 -37.33 -15.63
C GLN A 80 10.02 -36.61 -14.44
N ALA A 81 9.69 -35.33 -14.29
CA ALA A 81 10.03 -34.55 -13.11
C ALA A 81 9.16 -35.02 -11.93
N CYS A 82 9.78 -35.54 -10.87
CA CYS A 82 9.07 -35.92 -9.66
C CYS A 82 8.64 -34.65 -8.91
N LEU A 83 7.34 -34.35 -8.95
CA LEU A 83 6.74 -33.27 -8.19
C LEU A 83 6.35 -33.82 -6.81
N THR A 84 7.16 -33.55 -5.80
CA THR A 84 6.89 -33.91 -4.40
C THR A 84 5.82 -33.00 -3.79
N ASP A 85 5.28 -33.40 -2.64
CA ASP A 85 4.30 -32.62 -1.88
C ASP A 85 4.74 -31.17 -1.65
N GLU A 86 6.01 -30.95 -1.28
CA GLU A 86 6.60 -29.61 -1.11
C GLU A 86 6.56 -28.74 -2.38
N ILE A 87 6.63 -29.35 -3.56
CA ILE A 87 6.51 -28.64 -4.83
C ILE A 87 5.04 -28.38 -5.15
N VAL A 88 4.16 -29.35 -4.88
CA VAL A 88 2.71 -29.25 -5.14
C VAL A 88 2.04 -28.24 -4.22
N GLU A 89 2.50 -28.05 -2.99
CA GLU A 89 2.07 -26.95 -2.12
C GLU A 89 2.24 -25.57 -2.77
N LYS A 90 3.19 -25.44 -3.73
CA LYS A 90 3.42 -24.21 -4.49
C LYS A 90 2.51 -24.07 -5.71
N PHE A 91 1.56 -24.97 -5.94
CA PHE A 91 0.62 -24.90 -7.08
C PHE A 91 -0.63 -24.08 -6.78
N ASP A 92 -0.81 -23.70 -5.51
CA ASP A 92 -1.97 -22.95 -5.02
C ASP A 92 -3.29 -23.63 -5.38
N LEU A 93 -3.37 -24.95 -5.16
CA LEU A 93 -4.56 -25.74 -5.44
C LEU A 93 -5.68 -25.41 -4.44
N ASN A 94 -6.93 -25.44 -4.91
CA ASN A 94 -8.08 -25.36 -4.01
C ASN A 94 -8.37 -26.72 -3.36
N GLN A 95 -9.09 -26.70 -2.23
CA GLN A 95 -9.36 -27.89 -1.43
C GLN A 95 -10.03 -29.05 -2.22
N ASN A 96 -10.81 -28.74 -3.25
CA ASN A 96 -11.42 -29.74 -4.12
C ASN A 96 -10.36 -30.41 -5.03
N ALA A 97 -9.40 -29.63 -5.55
CA ALA A 97 -8.30 -30.16 -6.33
C ALA A 97 -7.33 -30.99 -5.47
N GLU A 98 -7.00 -30.53 -4.25
CA GLU A 98 -6.16 -31.28 -3.31
C GLU A 98 -6.73 -32.66 -3.00
N SER A 99 -8.06 -32.76 -2.83
CA SER A 99 -8.73 -34.04 -2.56
C SER A 99 -8.70 -35.05 -3.70
N LYS A 100 -8.28 -34.63 -4.90
CA LYS A 100 -8.20 -35.47 -6.11
C LYS A 100 -6.77 -35.91 -6.45
N LEU A 101 -5.76 -35.46 -5.70
CA LEU A 101 -4.36 -35.78 -5.98
C LEU A 101 -4.09 -37.27 -5.71
N HIS A 102 -3.44 -37.93 -6.66
CA HIS A 102 -2.91 -39.27 -6.53
C HIS A 102 -1.38 -39.24 -6.54
N TRP A 103 -0.78 -40.08 -5.71
CA TRP A 103 0.66 -40.14 -5.51
C TRP A 103 1.18 -41.51 -5.91
N ASN A 104 2.23 -41.53 -6.74
CA ASN A 104 2.90 -42.74 -7.20
C ASN A 104 4.26 -42.85 -6.51
N ALA A 105 4.56 -44.02 -5.92
CA ALA A 105 5.87 -44.31 -5.38
C ALA A 105 6.81 -44.77 -6.51
N ILE A 106 7.78 -43.94 -6.88
CA ILE A 106 8.74 -44.20 -7.96
C ILE A 106 10.15 -43.99 -7.42
N ASP A 107 11.00 -45.02 -7.52
CA ASP A 107 12.38 -45.00 -7.01
C ASP A 107 12.50 -44.55 -5.53
N GLY A 108 11.50 -44.87 -4.71
CA GLY A 108 11.45 -44.52 -3.28
C GLY A 108 11.01 -43.07 -2.98
N LEU A 109 10.61 -42.31 -4.01
CA LEU A 109 10.01 -40.98 -3.89
C LEU A 109 8.50 -41.04 -4.14
N GLU A 110 7.72 -40.32 -3.35
CA GLU A 110 6.30 -40.07 -3.66
C GLU A 110 6.19 -38.91 -4.66
N CYS A 111 5.84 -39.22 -5.90
CA CYS A 111 5.69 -38.26 -6.98
C CYS A 111 4.21 -38.08 -7.31
N LEU A 112 3.78 -36.84 -7.52
CA LEU A 112 2.42 -36.55 -7.98
C LEU A 112 2.16 -37.20 -9.33
N ASP A 113 1.05 -37.92 -9.44
CA ASP A 113 0.52 -38.33 -10.74
C ASP A 113 -0.08 -37.11 -11.45
N ILE A 114 0.58 -36.65 -12.52
CA ILE A 114 0.16 -35.47 -13.29
C ILE A 114 -1.26 -35.66 -13.87
N ALA A 115 -1.69 -36.91 -14.11
CA ALA A 115 -3.03 -37.21 -14.59
C ALA A 115 -4.13 -37.04 -13.53
N SER A 116 -3.76 -36.82 -12.25
CA SER A 116 -4.73 -36.57 -11.16
C SER A 116 -5.60 -35.34 -11.39
N LEU A 117 -5.08 -34.35 -12.14
CA LEU A 117 -5.80 -33.13 -12.48
C LEU A 117 -5.94 -33.03 -14.01
N ASP A 118 -7.18 -33.21 -14.50
CA ASP A 118 -7.48 -33.15 -15.92
C ASP A 118 -6.97 -31.86 -16.57
N GLY A 119 -6.09 -31.97 -17.57
CA GLY A 119 -5.53 -30.82 -18.29
C GLY A 119 -4.33 -30.14 -17.61
N MET A 120 -3.81 -30.70 -16.53
CA MET A 120 -2.48 -30.35 -16.01
C MET A 120 -1.38 -30.88 -16.94
N SER A 121 -0.33 -30.10 -17.18
CA SER A 121 0.82 -30.54 -17.98
C SER A 121 2.13 -30.06 -17.38
N VAL A 122 3.17 -30.88 -17.43
CA VAL A 122 4.52 -30.56 -16.98
C VAL A 122 5.49 -30.76 -18.15
N THR A 123 6.19 -29.70 -18.54
CA THR A 123 7.09 -29.69 -19.69
C THR A 123 8.42 -29.08 -19.29
N PRO A 124 9.52 -29.84 -19.27
CA PRO A 124 10.83 -29.29 -19.01
C PRO A 124 11.39 -28.58 -20.24
N ASN A 125 12.08 -27.45 -20.01
CA ASN A 125 12.87 -26.74 -21.00
C ASN A 125 14.32 -26.67 -20.51
N LEU A 126 15.14 -27.59 -21.02
CA LEU A 126 16.55 -27.69 -20.66
C LEU A 126 17.37 -26.48 -21.11
N SER A 127 17.01 -25.84 -22.24
CA SER A 127 17.76 -24.70 -22.79
C SER A 127 17.73 -23.48 -21.86
N THR A 128 16.64 -23.31 -21.11
CA THR A 128 16.46 -22.23 -20.15
C THR A 128 16.50 -22.71 -18.70
N GLY A 129 16.80 -23.99 -18.46
CA GLY A 129 16.75 -24.59 -17.13
C GLY A 129 15.40 -24.38 -16.43
N THR A 130 14.29 -24.46 -17.16
CA THR A 130 12.96 -24.13 -16.63
C THR A 130 12.01 -25.33 -16.71
N LEU A 131 11.26 -25.61 -15.63
CA LEU A 131 10.16 -26.59 -15.64
C LEU A 131 8.83 -25.84 -15.76
N ILE A 132 8.15 -25.98 -16.90
CA ILE A 132 6.88 -25.31 -17.18
C ILE A 132 5.73 -26.21 -16.72
N ILE A 133 4.89 -25.70 -15.84
CA ILE A 133 3.76 -26.39 -15.23
C ILE A 133 2.50 -25.58 -15.57
N ASN A 134 1.60 -26.15 -16.36
CA ASN A 134 0.31 -25.54 -16.65
C ASN A 134 -0.78 -26.26 -15.86
N ILE A 135 -1.57 -25.50 -15.13
CA ILE A 135 -2.65 -25.99 -14.27
C ILE A 135 -3.93 -25.24 -14.64
N PRO A 136 -5.04 -25.92 -14.96
CA PRO A 136 -6.31 -25.25 -15.20
C PRO A 136 -6.73 -24.37 -14.02
N LYS A 137 -7.11 -23.11 -14.30
CA LYS A 137 -7.48 -22.13 -13.25
C LYS A 137 -8.63 -22.57 -12.34
N THR A 138 -9.46 -23.52 -12.75
CA THR A 138 -10.54 -24.10 -11.94
C THR A 138 -10.03 -24.90 -10.74
N TYR A 139 -8.79 -25.39 -10.80
CA TYR A 139 -8.17 -26.16 -9.72
C TYR A 139 -7.31 -25.31 -8.80
N GLN A 140 -7.00 -24.08 -9.19
CA GLN A 140 -6.25 -23.16 -8.34
C GLN A 140 -7.18 -22.33 -7.46
N GLU A 141 -6.64 -21.82 -6.35
CA GLU A 141 -7.24 -20.69 -5.66
C GLU A 141 -7.30 -19.49 -6.60
N TYR A 142 -8.29 -18.61 -6.38
CA TYR A 142 -8.39 -17.38 -7.15
C TYR A 142 -7.08 -16.59 -7.01
N SER A 143 -6.58 -16.04 -8.10
CA SER A 143 -5.44 -15.11 -8.13
C SER A 143 -5.68 -14.06 -9.20
N ALA A 144 -5.14 -12.87 -8.99
CA ALA A 144 -5.18 -11.76 -9.95
C ALA A 144 -3.77 -11.19 -10.12
N ASN A 145 -3.54 -10.38 -11.16
CA ASN A 145 -2.20 -9.85 -11.45
C ASN A 145 -1.61 -9.03 -10.28
N ASP A 146 -2.46 -8.44 -9.45
CA ASP A 146 -2.13 -7.59 -8.30
C ASP A 146 -2.43 -8.24 -6.93
N TRP A 147 -2.88 -9.50 -6.91
CA TRP A 147 -3.32 -10.17 -5.70
C TRP A 147 -3.07 -11.68 -5.71
N GLU A 148 -2.46 -12.18 -4.64
CA GLU A 148 -2.14 -13.59 -4.46
C GLU A 148 -2.97 -14.23 -3.32
N SER A 149 -3.15 -15.54 -3.41
CA SER A 149 -3.84 -16.39 -2.42
C SER A 149 -3.21 -16.31 -1.03
N ALA A 150 -3.97 -16.70 0.00
CA ALA A 150 -3.55 -16.59 1.39
C ALA A 150 -2.34 -17.47 1.75
N SER A 151 -2.07 -18.51 0.96
CA SER A 151 -0.87 -19.36 1.03
C SER A 151 0.41 -18.55 0.78
N ARG A 152 0.39 -17.58 -0.13
CA ARG A 152 1.55 -16.78 -0.54
C ARG A 152 1.87 -15.61 0.37
N TRP A 153 1.00 -15.31 1.33
CA TRP A 153 1.24 -14.18 2.21
C TRP A 153 2.41 -14.46 3.16
N GLU A 154 3.33 -13.51 3.23
CA GLU A 154 4.47 -13.54 4.13
C GLU A 154 4.14 -12.79 5.41
N ASP A 155 4.42 -13.41 6.56
CA ASP A 155 4.33 -12.77 7.87
C ASP A 155 5.54 -11.89 8.19
N GLY A 156 6.53 -11.84 7.30
CA GLY A 156 7.72 -11.01 7.48
C GLY A 156 8.59 -11.45 8.66
N ILE A 157 9.55 -10.60 9.00
CA ILE A 157 10.57 -10.85 10.02
C ILE A 157 10.27 -10.12 11.33
N LYS A 158 10.97 -10.55 12.38
CA LYS A 158 10.94 -9.90 13.70
C LYS A 158 11.61 -8.52 13.61
N GLY A 159 11.00 -7.54 14.26
CA GLY A 159 11.54 -6.18 14.27
C GLY A 159 10.75 -5.22 15.13
N ILE A 160 11.33 -4.05 15.34
CA ILE A 160 10.75 -2.93 16.09
C ILE A 160 10.54 -1.77 15.13
N ILE A 161 9.43 -1.07 15.32
CA ILE A 161 8.98 0.05 14.51
C ILE A 161 8.82 1.26 15.43
N PHE A 162 9.33 2.40 14.98
CA PHE A 162 9.08 3.70 15.58
C PHE A 162 8.81 4.71 14.47
N ASP A 163 7.54 5.07 14.29
CA ASP A 163 7.11 6.07 13.32
C ASP A 163 6.70 7.35 14.04
N TYR A 164 7.01 8.52 13.46
CA TYR A 164 6.77 9.83 14.06
C TYR A 164 6.38 10.87 13.01
N ASN A 165 5.52 11.80 13.42
CA ASN A 165 5.17 13.01 12.71
C ASN A 165 5.10 14.14 13.74
N LEU A 166 6.00 15.11 13.63
CA LEU A 166 6.18 16.21 14.59
C LEU A 166 5.96 17.54 13.87
N THR A 167 5.09 18.38 14.41
CA THR A 167 4.80 19.72 13.90
C THR A 167 5.12 20.75 14.97
N SER A 168 5.88 21.77 14.61
CA SER A 168 6.16 22.94 15.44
C SER A 168 5.69 24.20 14.73
N GLN A 169 5.10 25.13 15.49
CA GLN A 169 4.62 26.41 14.99
C GLN A 169 4.90 27.49 16.03
N TYR A 170 5.52 28.57 15.58
CA TYR A 170 5.70 29.80 16.34
C TYR A 170 4.91 30.92 15.67
N ASN A 171 3.98 31.53 16.39
CA ASN A 171 3.14 32.60 15.91
C ASN A 171 3.35 33.85 16.77
N ARG A 172 3.50 35.00 16.13
CA ARG A 172 3.62 36.32 16.76
C ARG A 172 2.53 37.24 16.24
N SER A 173 1.69 37.75 17.14
CA SER A 173 0.69 38.76 16.79
C SER A 173 1.36 40.14 16.61
N LEU A 174 1.08 40.80 15.50
CA LEU A 174 1.61 42.12 15.11
C LEU A 174 0.54 43.23 15.16
N GLY A 175 -0.74 42.89 15.34
CA GLY A 175 -1.88 43.80 15.15
C GLY A 175 -2.61 44.30 16.40
N SER A 176 -2.28 43.82 17.61
CA SER A 176 -2.98 44.18 18.86
C SER A 176 -2.07 44.86 19.90
N ASN A 177 -2.63 45.77 20.71
CA ASN A 177 -1.97 46.39 21.89
C ASN A 177 -1.49 45.37 22.94
N THR A 178 -1.88 44.11 22.81
CA THR A 178 -1.33 42.95 23.50
C THR A 178 -0.66 42.05 22.48
N ALA A 179 0.62 42.30 22.19
CA ALA A 179 1.44 41.33 21.46
C ALA A 179 1.56 40.07 22.32
N SER A 180 1.13 38.94 21.77
CA SER A 180 1.33 37.61 22.36
C SER A 180 2.07 36.75 21.35
N ASP A 181 3.05 36.04 21.87
CA ASP A 181 3.82 35.04 21.14
C ASP A 181 3.27 33.68 21.56
N THR A 182 2.91 32.85 20.60
CA THR A 182 2.39 31.51 20.83
C THR A 182 3.36 30.49 20.22
N PHE A 183 3.77 29.52 21.02
CA PHE A 183 4.56 28.38 20.57
C PHE A 183 3.73 27.12 20.72
N PHE A 184 3.51 26.43 19.61
CA PHE A 184 2.79 25.18 19.52
C PHE A 184 3.74 24.07 19.04
N LEU A 185 3.73 22.94 19.73
CA LEU A 185 4.41 21.72 19.35
C LEU A 185 3.40 20.58 19.44
N SER A 186 3.22 19.82 18.37
CA SER A 186 2.40 18.61 18.33
C SER A 186 3.19 17.46 17.74
N GLY A 187 2.83 16.26 18.16
CA GLY A 187 3.40 15.05 17.61
C GLY A 187 2.43 13.89 17.68
N LEU A 188 2.50 13.02 16.70
CA LEU A 188 1.83 11.73 16.71
C LEU A 188 2.71 10.67 16.07
N GLY A 189 2.50 9.42 16.45
CA GLY A 189 3.32 8.33 15.95
C GLY A 189 2.85 6.95 16.36
N ALA A 190 3.60 5.95 15.93
CA ALA A 190 3.35 4.55 16.22
C ALA A 190 4.62 3.87 16.70
N VAL A 191 4.53 3.16 17.82
CA VAL A 191 5.54 2.22 18.29
C VAL A 191 5.02 0.81 18.04
N GLY A 192 5.85 -0.08 17.53
CA GLY A 192 5.43 -1.44 17.25
C GLY A 192 6.52 -2.46 17.41
N ALA A 193 6.11 -3.69 17.65
CA ALA A 193 6.99 -4.85 17.60
C ALA A 193 6.30 -5.97 16.79
N ASN A 194 7.07 -6.63 15.95
CA ASN A 194 6.62 -7.77 15.17
C ASN A 194 7.28 -9.04 15.70
N PHE A 195 6.47 -10.05 15.97
CA PHE A 195 6.93 -11.38 16.33
C PHE A 195 6.09 -12.41 15.59
N ASP A 196 6.69 -13.06 14.58
CA ASP A 196 6.00 -14.01 13.71
C ASP A 196 4.74 -13.36 13.09
N SER A 197 3.55 -13.99 13.08
CA SER A 197 2.32 -13.34 12.60
C SER A 197 1.72 -12.29 13.55
N TRP A 198 2.25 -12.15 14.78
CA TRP A 198 1.75 -11.18 15.75
C TRP A 198 2.35 -9.79 15.55
N ARG A 199 1.49 -8.78 15.68
CA ARG A 199 1.82 -7.37 15.55
C ARG A 199 1.38 -6.65 16.82
N LEU A 200 2.33 -6.19 17.62
CA LEU A 200 2.06 -5.27 18.72
C LEU A 200 2.16 -3.84 18.20
N ARG A 201 1.16 -3.00 18.47
CA ARG A 201 1.14 -1.57 18.10
C ARG A 201 0.67 -0.73 19.28
N GLY A 202 1.35 0.39 19.49
CA GLY A 202 0.97 1.46 20.39
C GLY A 202 1.01 2.78 19.63
N PHE A 203 -0.10 3.51 19.61
CA PHE A 203 -0.18 4.82 18.96
C PHE A 203 -0.16 5.91 20.02
N TRP A 204 0.73 6.88 19.84
CA TRP A 204 0.87 8.01 20.75
C TRP A 204 0.54 9.31 20.03
N GLN A 205 -0.03 10.26 20.77
CA GLN A 205 -0.22 11.63 20.32
C GLN A 205 0.09 12.57 21.48
N GLY A 206 0.58 13.76 21.18
CA GLY A 206 0.85 14.77 22.19
C GLY A 206 0.83 16.17 21.60
N SER A 207 0.53 17.14 22.47
CA SER A 207 0.61 18.56 22.14
C SER A 207 1.09 19.38 23.32
N TYR A 208 1.73 20.48 23.00
CA TYR A 208 2.24 21.48 23.92
C TYR A 208 1.95 22.84 23.33
N ASN A 209 1.27 23.69 24.08
CA ASN A 209 0.96 25.05 23.67
C ASN A 209 1.36 26.02 24.78
N HIS A 210 2.17 27.01 24.43
CA HIS A 210 2.61 28.08 25.32
C HIS A 210 2.24 29.42 24.71
N THR A 211 1.51 30.26 25.45
CA THR A 211 1.12 31.61 25.01
C THR A 211 1.66 32.67 25.97
N GLN A 212 2.60 33.48 25.50
CA GLN A 212 3.18 34.56 26.29
C GLN A 212 2.13 35.64 26.62
N ASN A 213 2.11 36.12 27.87
CA ASN A 213 1.22 37.16 28.41
C ASN A 213 -0.26 36.76 28.64
N SER A 214 -0.63 35.48 28.51
CA SER A 214 -1.92 34.97 29.01
C SER A 214 -1.71 34.31 30.39
N ARG A 215 -2.61 34.54 31.35
CA ARG A 215 -2.67 33.75 32.61
C ARG A 215 -3.25 32.34 32.40
N ALA A 216 -3.50 31.94 31.17
CA ALA A 216 -3.91 30.58 30.83
C ALA A 216 -2.70 29.65 30.95
N ASP A 217 -2.83 28.61 31.77
CA ASP A 217 -1.78 27.63 32.05
C ASP A 217 -1.24 27.02 30.76
N ASP A 218 0.08 26.76 30.73
CA ASP A 218 0.71 25.96 29.68
C ASP A 218 -0.03 24.63 29.55
N THR A 219 -0.63 24.38 28.40
CA THR A 219 -1.36 23.12 28.17
C THR A 219 -0.38 22.10 27.61
N HIS A 220 -0.10 21.07 28.39
CA HIS A 220 0.67 19.91 27.97
C HIS A 220 -0.20 18.66 28.07
N ASP A 221 -0.26 17.90 26.98
CA ASP A 221 -0.98 16.65 26.94
C ASP A 221 -0.21 15.62 26.10
N ILE A 222 0.10 14.46 26.68
CA ILE A 222 0.66 13.31 25.95
C ILE A 222 -0.16 12.09 26.34
N LYS A 223 -0.75 11.42 25.34
CA LYS A 223 -1.60 10.25 25.55
C LYS A 223 -1.25 9.12 24.59
N TRP A 224 -1.38 7.90 25.10
CA TRP A 224 -1.46 6.71 24.26
C TRP A 224 -2.90 6.54 23.81
N THR A 225 -3.13 6.65 22.51
CA THR A 225 -4.47 6.56 21.93
C THR A 225 -4.99 5.11 21.98
N ASN A 226 -4.16 4.15 21.56
CA ASN A 226 -4.49 2.72 21.58
C ASN A 226 -3.22 1.89 21.71
N ILE A 227 -3.30 0.80 22.47
CA ILE A 227 -2.26 -0.23 22.57
C ILE A 227 -2.92 -1.59 22.36
N TYR A 228 -2.56 -2.29 21.30
CA TYR A 228 -3.17 -3.57 20.95
C TYR A 228 -2.20 -4.48 20.22
N ALA A 229 -2.48 -5.78 20.30
CA ALA A 229 -1.85 -6.81 19.50
C ALA A 229 -2.85 -7.36 18.49
N TYR A 230 -2.43 -7.61 17.25
CA TYR A 230 -3.28 -8.24 16.25
C TYR A 230 -2.53 -9.29 15.44
N ARG A 231 -3.29 -10.18 14.80
CA ARG A 231 -2.80 -11.14 13.81
C ARG A 231 -3.86 -11.43 12.75
N ALA A 232 -3.41 -11.77 11.56
CA ALA A 232 -4.27 -12.35 10.54
C ALA A 232 -4.56 -13.83 10.87
N ILE A 233 -5.81 -14.24 10.64
CA ILE A 233 -6.28 -15.63 10.68
C ILE A 233 -6.68 -16.00 9.25
N ARG A 234 -5.72 -16.59 8.52
CA ARG A 234 -5.83 -16.85 7.07
C ARG A 234 -7.04 -17.73 6.71
N SER A 235 -7.27 -18.80 7.47
CA SER A 235 -8.38 -19.74 7.25
C SER A 235 -9.76 -19.09 7.33
N LEU A 236 -9.90 -18.05 8.16
CA LEU A 236 -11.14 -17.30 8.35
C LEU A 236 -11.19 -15.99 7.55
N LYS A 237 -10.12 -15.66 6.80
CA LYS A 237 -9.93 -14.35 6.16
C LYS A 237 -10.26 -13.18 7.09
N SER A 238 -9.77 -13.28 8.33
CA SER A 238 -10.17 -12.42 9.43
C SER A 238 -8.97 -11.90 10.22
N LYS A 239 -9.16 -10.77 10.89
CA LYS A 239 -8.21 -10.15 11.81
C LYS A 239 -8.68 -10.35 13.24
N LEU A 240 -7.81 -10.91 14.07
CA LEU A 240 -7.98 -11.01 15.52
C LEU A 240 -7.20 -9.86 16.17
N THR A 241 -7.86 -9.03 16.96
CA THR A 241 -7.25 -7.93 17.73
C THR A 241 -7.51 -8.13 19.23
N LEU A 242 -6.49 -7.88 20.05
CA LEU A 242 -6.50 -7.98 21.50
C LEU A 242 -5.94 -6.67 22.09
N GLY A 243 -6.62 -6.05 23.05
CA GLY A 243 -6.18 -4.82 23.71
C GLY A 243 -7.13 -3.65 23.45
N GLU A 244 -6.59 -2.43 23.42
CA GLU A 244 -7.36 -1.21 23.21
C GLU A 244 -7.57 -0.95 21.71
N ASP A 245 -8.80 -1.00 21.22
CA ASP A 245 -9.16 -0.72 19.83
C ASP A 245 -10.41 0.17 19.78
N PHE A 246 -10.70 0.72 18.61
CA PHE A 246 -12.00 1.34 18.32
C PHE A 246 -12.94 0.30 17.72
N LEU A 247 -14.20 0.32 18.13
CA LEU A 247 -15.20 -0.59 17.59
C LEU A 247 -15.39 -0.29 16.10
N GLN A 248 -14.82 -1.13 15.25
CA GLN A 248 -15.08 -1.09 13.81
C GLN A 248 -16.40 -1.80 13.53
N THR A 249 -17.39 -1.03 13.09
CA THR A 249 -18.77 -1.47 12.85
C THR A 249 -19.33 -0.64 11.71
N ASP A 250 -20.14 -1.25 10.87
CA ASP A 250 -20.80 -0.51 9.79
C ASP A 250 -22.24 -0.14 10.17
N LEU A 251 -22.86 -0.85 11.15
CA LEU A 251 -24.26 -0.69 11.57
C LEU A 251 -24.48 0.23 12.77
N PHE A 252 -23.46 0.38 13.60
CA PHE A 252 -23.50 1.12 14.87
C PHE A 252 -22.42 2.20 14.87
N ASP A 253 -22.46 3.10 15.85
CA ASP A 253 -21.41 4.09 16.04
C ASP A 253 -20.17 3.45 16.68
N SER A 254 -18.99 3.94 16.29
CA SER A 254 -17.70 3.55 16.85
C SER A 254 -17.50 4.16 18.25
N PHE A 255 -16.82 3.42 19.12
CA PHE A 255 -16.34 3.87 20.43
C PHE A 255 -15.07 3.11 20.82
N LYS A 256 -14.24 3.70 21.68
CA LYS A 256 -13.02 3.07 22.17
C LYS A 256 -13.33 2.02 23.25
N PHE A 257 -12.67 0.87 23.18
CA PHE A 257 -12.80 -0.18 24.18
C PHE A 257 -11.50 -0.95 24.38
N VAL A 258 -11.41 -1.65 25.50
CA VAL A 258 -10.37 -2.66 25.76
C VAL A 258 -11.00 -4.06 25.77
N GLY A 259 -10.48 -4.97 24.96
CA GLY A 259 -11.03 -6.32 24.86
C GLY A 259 -10.49 -7.12 23.68
N VAL A 260 -11.38 -7.89 23.06
CA VAL A 260 -11.09 -8.78 21.94
C VAL A 260 -12.03 -8.45 20.78
N SER A 261 -11.51 -8.43 19.55
CA SER A 261 -12.32 -8.37 18.34
C SER A 261 -11.82 -9.37 17.30
N LEU A 262 -12.77 -10.00 16.60
CA LEU A 262 -12.54 -10.86 15.45
C LEU A 262 -13.43 -10.35 14.32
N ARG A 263 -12.80 -9.91 13.22
CA ARG A 263 -13.51 -9.33 12.08
C ARG A 263 -13.01 -9.88 10.76
N SER A 264 -13.91 -10.11 9.80
CA SER A 264 -13.54 -10.30 8.40
C SER A 264 -12.79 -9.05 7.92
N ASP A 265 -11.63 -9.24 7.29
CA ASP A 265 -10.79 -8.13 6.82
C ASP A 265 -10.95 -7.98 5.30
N ASP A 266 -11.58 -6.90 4.86
CA ASP A 266 -11.76 -6.61 3.43
C ASP A 266 -10.41 -6.41 2.72
N ASN A 267 -9.34 -6.05 3.44
CA ASN A 267 -8.01 -5.96 2.85
C ASN A 267 -7.45 -7.33 2.46
N MET A 268 -8.01 -8.43 2.97
CA MET A 268 -7.65 -9.77 2.51
C MET A 268 -8.34 -10.16 1.20
N LEU A 269 -9.27 -9.35 0.69
CA LEU A 269 -9.92 -9.59 -0.59
C LEU A 269 -9.10 -9.00 -1.76
N PRO A 270 -9.28 -9.50 -2.99
CA PRO A 270 -8.69 -8.88 -4.16
C PRO A 270 -9.08 -7.40 -4.29
N PRO A 271 -8.19 -6.53 -4.80
CA PRO A 271 -8.39 -5.07 -4.83
C PRO A 271 -9.67 -4.64 -5.54
N SER A 272 -10.05 -5.34 -6.60
CA SER A 272 -11.32 -5.14 -7.32
C SER A 272 -12.57 -5.39 -6.47
N LEU A 273 -12.42 -5.98 -5.27
CA LEU A 273 -13.50 -6.33 -4.35
C LEU A 273 -13.49 -5.49 -3.07
N ARG A 274 -12.54 -4.56 -2.92
CA ARG A 274 -12.38 -3.74 -1.72
C ARG A 274 -13.26 -2.49 -1.75
N SER A 275 -13.57 -2.00 -0.57
CA SER A 275 -14.37 -0.79 -0.36
C SER A 275 -13.56 0.49 -0.62
N TYR A 276 -14.28 1.59 -0.85
CA TYR A 276 -13.75 2.92 -1.08
C TYR A 276 -13.17 3.55 0.20
N ALA A 277 -12.08 4.31 0.09
CA ALA A 277 -11.54 5.15 1.17
C ALA A 277 -12.01 6.61 0.98
N PRO A 278 -12.48 7.29 2.04
CA PRO A 278 -12.94 8.67 1.95
C PRO A 278 -11.80 9.63 1.60
N GLU A 279 -12.13 10.68 0.85
CA GLU A 279 -11.21 11.77 0.53
C GLU A 279 -11.67 13.04 1.24
N VAL A 280 -10.77 13.68 1.99
CA VAL A 280 -11.06 14.95 2.65
C VAL A 280 -10.57 16.09 1.76
N THR A 281 -11.51 16.92 1.30
CA THR A 281 -11.22 18.15 0.57
C THR A 281 -11.53 19.38 1.42
N GLY A 282 -10.69 20.40 1.28
CA GLY A 282 -10.86 21.66 2.00
C GLY A 282 -10.07 22.78 1.36
N PHE A 283 -10.08 23.91 2.05
CA PHE A 283 -9.40 25.13 1.65
C PHE A 283 -8.68 25.74 2.85
N ALA A 284 -7.47 26.22 2.64
CA ALA A 284 -6.67 26.95 3.61
C ALA A 284 -6.31 28.33 3.05
N GLU A 285 -6.54 29.40 3.80
CA GLU A 285 -6.24 30.77 3.38
C GLU A 285 -4.73 31.07 3.43
N THR A 286 -4.03 30.48 4.39
CA THR A 286 -2.59 30.59 4.62
C THR A 286 -1.95 29.20 4.66
N ASN A 287 -0.63 29.12 4.85
CA ASN A 287 -0.03 27.81 5.12
C ASN A 287 -0.53 27.35 6.51
N ALA A 288 -1.28 26.26 6.54
CA ALA A 288 -2.10 25.87 7.68
C ALA A 288 -1.79 24.44 8.13
N VAL A 289 -2.08 24.14 9.39
CA VAL A 289 -2.02 22.77 9.92
C VAL A 289 -3.40 22.16 9.81
N VAL A 290 -3.53 21.07 9.06
CA VAL A 290 -4.78 20.32 8.93
C VAL A 290 -4.73 19.12 9.85
N LYS A 291 -5.66 19.07 10.80
CA LYS A 291 -5.88 17.94 11.71
C LYS A 291 -7.19 17.26 11.36
N ILE A 292 -7.13 15.96 11.10
CA ILE A 292 -8.31 15.11 10.91
C ILE A 292 -8.41 14.21 12.13
N SER A 293 -9.57 14.27 12.78
CA SER A 293 -9.87 13.47 13.96
C SER A 293 -11.15 12.66 13.77
N GLN A 294 -11.20 11.52 14.46
CA GLN A 294 -12.33 10.61 14.49
C GLN A 294 -12.48 10.12 15.93
N ASP A 295 -13.69 10.23 16.48
CA ASP A 295 -13.99 9.84 17.85
C ASP A 295 -12.99 10.43 18.89
N GLY A 296 -12.55 11.66 18.66
CA GLY A 296 -11.60 12.38 19.53
C GLY A 296 -10.11 12.02 19.36
N ARG A 297 -9.76 11.07 18.48
CA ARG A 297 -8.37 10.72 18.14
C ARG A 297 -7.92 11.45 16.89
N VAL A 298 -6.72 12.04 16.90
CA VAL A 298 -6.10 12.57 15.68
C VAL A 298 -5.58 11.40 14.84
N ILE A 299 -6.16 11.21 13.67
CA ILE A 299 -5.80 10.12 12.75
C ILE A 299 -4.85 10.59 11.64
N TYR A 300 -4.82 11.89 11.37
CA TYR A 300 -3.96 12.50 10.38
C TYR A 300 -3.66 13.96 10.74
N GLU A 301 -2.40 14.37 10.61
CA GLU A 301 -1.96 15.74 10.78
C GLU A 301 -0.92 16.07 9.70
N SER A 302 -1.08 17.19 9.00
CA SER A 302 -0.10 17.64 8.01
C SER A 302 -0.10 19.16 7.83
N LEU A 303 1.05 19.72 7.48
CA LEU A 303 1.19 21.11 7.06
C LEU A 303 0.84 21.22 5.58
N VAL A 304 -0.17 22.03 5.25
CA VAL A 304 -0.61 22.27 3.87
C VAL A 304 -0.25 23.69 3.42
N PRO A 305 0.12 23.89 2.14
CA PRO A 305 0.30 25.23 1.60
C PRO A 305 -1.04 25.96 1.46
N ALA A 306 -0.99 27.29 1.37
CA ALA A 306 -2.16 28.13 1.11
C ALA A 306 -2.86 27.74 -0.21
N GLY A 307 -4.18 27.55 -0.16
CA GLY A 307 -5.00 27.13 -1.29
C GLY A 307 -5.90 25.92 -0.97
N PRO A 308 -6.57 25.37 -1.99
CA PRO A 308 -7.35 24.14 -1.85
C PRO A 308 -6.42 22.96 -1.60
N PHE A 309 -6.81 22.09 -0.67
CA PHE A 309 -6.09 20.87 -0.34
C PHE A 309 -6.99 19.64 -0.46
N ARG A 310 -6.33 18.49 -0.63
CA ARG A 310 -6.98 17.21 -0.84
C ARG A 310 -6.15 16.11 -0.20
N ILE A 311 -6.74 15.44 0.79
CA ILE A 311 -6.10 14.38 1.57
C ILE A 311 -6.74 13.06 1.17
N GLN A 312 -5.98 12.25 0.43
CA GLN A 312 -6.38 10.94 -0.11
C GLN A 312 -5.84 9.76 0.69
N ASN A 313 -4.81 9.99 1.50
CA ASN A 313 -4.05 8.93 2.18
C ASN A 313 -4.66 8.58 3.54
N LEU A 314 -5.98 8.56 3.64
CA LEU A 314 -6.70 8.04 4.80
C LEU A 314 -6.81 6.51 4.65
N ASN A 315 -6.66 5.79 5.76
CA ASN A 315 -6.78 4.33 5.77
C ASN A 315 -8.18 3.89 5.29
N SER A 316 -8.26 2.83 4.48
CA SER A 316 -9.50 2.28 3.89
C SER A 316 -10.50 1.73 4.93
N GLY A 317 -10.11 1.60 6.20
CA GLY A 317 -10.97 1.17 7.30
C GLY A 317 -11.65 2.30 8.11
N ILE A 318 -11.64 3.54 7.62
CA ILE A 318 -12.24 4.70 8.29
C ILE A 318 -13.72 4.83 7.91
N SER A 319 -14.61 4.79 8.90
CA SER A 319 -16.07 4.91 8.73
C SER A 319 -16.70 5.90 9.72
N GLY A 320 -17.74 6.63 9.31
CA GLY A 320 -18.46 7.57 10.18
C GLY A 320 -17.98 9.02 10.06
N THR A 321 -18.29 9.86 11.04
CA THR A 321 -18.02 11.30 10.94
C THR A 321 -16.57 11.65 11.25
N LEU A 322 -15.88 12.27 10.30
CA LEU A 322 -14.56 12.86 10.44
C LEU A 322 -14.68 14.33 10.81
N GLN A 323 -14.03 14.72 11.90
CA GLN A 323 -13.89 16.10 12.32
C GLN A 323 -12.58 16.66 11.77
N VAL A 324 -12.69 17.66 10.89
CA VAL A 324 -11.55 18.29 10.24
C VAL A 324 -11.39 19.69 10.81
N ARG A 325 -10.19 19.98 11.29
CA ARG A 325 -9.80 21.25 11.87
C ARG A 325 -8.63 21.82 11.07
N VAL A 326 -8.80 23.02 10.52
CA VAL A 326 -7.79 23.76 9.76
C VAL A 326 -7.32 24.92 10.63
N GLU A 327 -6.08 24.86 11.10
CA GLU A 327 -5.47 25.89 11.94
C GLU A 327 -4.59 26.80 11.07
N GLU A 328 -5.07 28.03 10.84
CA GLU A 328 -4.40 29.03 10.02
C GLU A 328 -3.20 29.65 10.74
N SER A 329 -2.26 30.20 9.97
CA SER A 329 -1.06 30.86 10.50
C SER A 329 -1.33 32.09 11.37
N ASP A 330 -2.50 32.72 11.24
CA ASP A 330 -2.94 33.86 12.06
C ASP A 330 -3.72 33.43 13.31
N GLY A 331 -3.83 32.13 13.57
CA GLY A 331 -4.52 31.56 14.72
C GLY A 331 -6.04 31.37 14.52
N ARG A 332 -6.60 31.77 13.38
CA ARG A 332 -7.98 31.41 13.05
C ARG A 332 -8.10 29.90 12.86
N VAL A 333 -9.24 29.36 13.25
CA VAL A 333 -9.53 27.93 13.12
C VAL A 333 -10.83 27.77 12.35
N SER A 334 -10.78 26.95 11.29
CA SER A 334 -11.98 26.52 10.57
C SER A 334 -12.24 25.04 10.88
N GLU A 335 -13.44 24.73 11.35
CA GLU A 335 -13.85 23.37 11.69
C GLU A 335 -15.05 22.95 10.86
N PHE A 336 -15.01 21.71 10.39
CA PHE A 336 -16.10 21.11 9.64
C PHE A 336 -16.10 19.59 9.76
N GLU A 337 -17.26 19.00 9.53
CA GLU A 337 -17.45 17.56 9.54
C GLU A 337 -17.56 17.01 8.12
N VAL A 338 -16.95 15.85 7.88
CA VAL A 338 -17.02 15.07 6.64
C VAL A 338 -17.50 13.67 7.00
N ASP A 339 -18.58 13.21 6.37
CA ASP A 339 -19.05 11.83 6.54
C ASP A 339 -18.20 10.90 5.68
N ALA A 340 -17.43 10.00 6.31
CA ALA A 340 -16.77 8.90 5.64
C ALA A 340 -17.83 7.83 5.32
N GLY A 341 -18.57 8.07 4.24
CA GLY A 341 -19.64 7.18 3.79
C GLY A 341 -19.10 5.83 3.32
N ASN A 342 -19.59 4.75 3.91
CA ASN A 342 -19.35 3.39 3.41
C ASN A 342 -20.18 3.09 2.16
N ILE A 343 -19.66 2.25 1.27
CA ILE A 343 -20.42 1.67 0.16
C ILE A 343 -21.55 0.81 0.76
N PRO A 344 -22.76 0.79 0.16
CA PRO A 344 -23.83 -0.12 0.55
C PRO A 344 -23.30 -1.54 0.78
N PHE A 345 -23.73 -2.16 1.88
CA PHE A 345 -23.37 -3.49 2.44
C PHE A 345 -23.58 -4.68 1.48
N LEU A 346 -23.09 -4.59 0.25
CA LEU A 346 -23.23 -5.59 -0.77
C LEU A 346 -22.11 -6.62 -0.63
N SER A 347 -22.48 -7.75 -0.07
CA SER A 347 -21.65 -8.96 -0.06
C SER A 347 -21.93 -9.76 -1.32
N ARG A 348 -20.88 -10.33 -1.92
CA ARG A 348 -21.00 -11.22 -3.09
C ARG A 348 -21.82 -12.47 -2.74
N PRO A 349 -22.49 -13.09 -3.72
CA PRO A 349 -23.20 -14.36 -3.52
C PRO A 349 -22.30 -15.38 -2.83
N GLY A 350 -22.77 -15.95 -1.71
CA GLY A 350 -22.03 -16.95 -0.93
C GLY A 350 -20.95 -16.38 0.00
N SER A 351 -20.64 -15.09 -0.07
CA SER A 351 -19.72 -14.43 0.86
C SER A 351 -20.45 -13.99 2.14
N VAL A 352 -19.82 -14.27 3.28
CA VAL A 352 -20.28 -13.84 4.60
C VAL A 352 -19.21 -12.97 5.21
N ARG A 353 -19.56 -11.73 5.55
CA ARG A 353 -18.73 -10.81 6.33
C ARG A 353 -19.26 -10.78 7.75
N TYR A 354 -18.38 -10.80 8.74
CA TYR A 354 -18.77 -10.74 10.13
C TYR A 354 -17.81 -9.92 10.97
N LYS A 355 -18.32 -9.32 12.04
CA LYS A 355 -17.56 -8.56 13.03
C LYS A 355 -18.08 -8.93 14.41
N VAL A 356 -17.20 -9.41 15.28
CA VAL A 356 -17.56 -9.80 16.65
C VAL A 356 -16.57 -9.15 17.61
N SER A 357 -17.08 -8.43 18.60
CA SER A 357 -16.24 -7.75 19.59
C SER A 357 -16.81 -7.89 20.99
N ALA A 358 -15.96 -8.02 22.00
CA ALA A 358 -16.37 -8.04 23.40
C ALA A 358 -15.29 -7.38 24.27
N GLY A 359 -15.72 -6.60 25.26
CA GLY A 359 -14.80 -5.87 26.11
C GLY A 359 -15.48 -4.87 27.02
N LYS A 360 -14.69 -3.93 27.53
CA LYS A 360 -15.19 -2.78 28.29
C LYS A 360 -14.92 -1.47 27.55
N PRO A 361 -15.90 -0.58 27.42
CA PRO A 361 -15.68 0.75 26.85
C PRO A 361 -14.67 1.53 27.70
N THR A 362 -13.92 2.42 27.05
CA THR A 362 -12.92 3.27 27.71
C THR A 362 -12.92 4.66 27.10
N ASP A 363 -12.58 5.68 27.88
CA ASP A 363 -12.31 7.01 27.33
C ASP A 363 -10.88 7.10 26.74
N MET A 364 -10.52 8.28 26.24
CA MET A 364 -9.18 8.55 25.72
C MET A 364 -8.10 8.57 26.80
N ASP A 365 -8.48 8.78 28.06
CA ASP A 365 -7.62 8.73 29.25
C ASP A 365 -7.51 7.32 29.86
N ARG A 366 -8.10 6.33 29.20
CA ARG A 366 -8.09 4.90 29.56
C ARG A 366 -8.85 4.60 30.85
N HIS A 367 -9.74 5.49 31.27
CA HIS A 367 -10.75 5.18 32.28
C HIS A 367 -11.80 4.25 31.68
N VAL A 368 -12.11 3.19 32.41
CA VAL A 368 -13.14 2.23 32.01
C VAL A 368 -14.51 2.87 32.22
N MET A 369 -15.28 2.97 31.14
CA MET A 369 -16.63 3.54 31.14
C MET A 369 -17.66 2.42 30.99
N GLY A 370 -18.71 2.45 31.82
CA GLY A 370 -19.84 1.54 31.70
C GLY A 370 -19.53 0.06 31.97
N ASP A 371 -20.46 -0.80 31.53
CA ASP A 371 -20.42 -2.25 31.76
C ASP A 371 -19.77 -3.00 30.59
N VAL A 372 -19.49 -4.29 30.77
CA VAL A 372 -19.03 -5.16 29.67
C VAL A 372 -20.07 -5.13 28.54
N PHE A 373 -19.60 -5.06 27.30
CA PHE A 373 -20.44 -5.17 26.12
C PHE A 373 -20.03 -6.36 25.26
N ALA A 374 -20.97 -6.82 24.45
CA ALA A 374 -20.76 -7.75 23.36
C ALA A 374 -21.45 -7.22 22.10
N GLN A 375 -20.74 -7.25 20.99
CA GLN A 375 -21.20 -6.80 19.69
C GLN A 375 -21.01 -7.92 18.67
N SER A 376 -22.02 -8.08 17.81
CA SER A 376 -21.95 -8.97 16.67
C SER A 376 -22.65 -8.34 15.48
N GLU A 377 -22.04 -8.40 14.31
CA GLU A 377 -22.58 -7.96 13.04
C GLU A 377 -22.28 -9.02 11.98
N VAL A 378 -23.23 -9.25 11.08
CA VAL A 378 -23.10 -10.16 9.95
C VAL A 378 -23.73 -9.55 8.71
N SER A 379 -23.08 -9.73 7.56
CA SER A 379 -23.60 -9.42 6.23
C SER A 379 -23.43 -10.64 5.33
N TRP A 380 -24.50 -11.05 4.66
CA TRP A 380 -24.54 -12.23 3.79
C TRP A 380 -25.06 -11.87 2.40
N GLY A 381 -24.28 -12.17 1.37
CA GLY A 381 -24.71 -12.10 -0.01
C GLY A 381 -25.52 -13.33 -0.40
N ILE A 382 -26.84 -13.21 -0.42
CA ILE A 382 -27.75 -14.34 -0.66
C ILE A 382 -27.65 -14.81 -2.13
N ASN A 383 -27.67 -13.87 -3.07
CA ASN A 383 -27.61 -14.15 -4.50
C ASN A 383 -27.02 -12.96 -5.26
N ASN A 384 -27.03 -13.04 -6.60
CA ASN A 384 -26.59 -11.93 -7.45
C ASN A 384 -27.42 -10.67 -7.18
N GLY A 385 -26.80 -9.77 -6.42
CA GLY A 385 -27.27 -8.43 -6.11
C GLY A 385 -28.15 -8.31 -4.86
N TRP A 386 -28.51 -9.35 -4.11
CA TRP A 386 -29.16 -9.17 -2.80
C TRP A 386 -28.18 -9.49 -1.68
N SER A 387 -28.11 -8.59 -0.69
CA SER A 387 -27.40 -8.83 0.56
C SER A 387 -28.29 -8.50 1.72
N ILE A 388 -28.28 -9.32 2.75
CA ILE A 388 -28.92 -9.02 4.03
C ILE A 388 -27.84 -8.82 5.07
N PHE A 389 -28.10 -7.93 6.01
CA PHE A 389 -27.16 -7.66 7.08
C PHE A 389 -27.90 -7.30 8.36
N GLY A 390 -27.24 -7.53 9.48
CA GLY A 390 -27.80 -7.22 10.78
C GLY A 390 -26.78 -7.41 11.88
N GLY A 391 -27.09 -6.85 13.03
CA GLY A 391 -26.22 -6.92 14.18
C GLY A 391 -26.93 -6.56 15.47
N ALA A 392 -26.24 -6.80 16.56
CA ALA A 392 -26.65 -6.43 17.89
C ALA A 392 -25.45 -5.92 18.70
N LEU A 393 -25.69 -4.94 19.54
CA LEU A 393 -24.75 -4.39 20.50
C LEU A 393 -25.44 -4.42 21.86
N ASN A 394 -24.96 -5.28 22.76
CA ASN A 394 -25.59 -5.52 24.06
C ASN A 394 -24.63 -5.22 25.20
N SER A 395 -25.15 -4.61 26.26
CA SER A 395 -24.51 -4.35 27.54
C SER A 395 -25.58 -4.37 28.62
N SER A 396 -25.18 -4.41 29.89
CA SER A 396 -26.10 -4.51 31.05
C SER A 396 -27.24 -3.49 31.00
N ARG A 397 -26.93 -2.25 30.58
CA ARG A 397 -27.84 -1.10 30.58
C ARG A 397 -28.06 -0.46 29.21
N PHE A 398 -27.50 -1.04 28.15
CA PHE A 398 -27.66 -0.53 26.79
C PHE A 398 -27.79 -1.68 25.79
N ASN A 399 -28.83 -1.67 24.98
CA ASN A 399 -29.02 -2.64 23.92
C ASN A 399 -29.40 -1.94 22.62
N SER A 400 -28.78 -2.34 21.52
CA SER A 400 -29.09 -1.82 20.18
C SER A 400 -29.14 -2.96 19.18
N PHE A 401 -30.14 -2.92 18.29
CA PHE A 401 -30.38 -3.90 17.25
C PHE A 401 -30.47 -3.23 15.90
N ALA A 402 -29.79 -3.79 14.92
CA ALA A 402 -29.71 -3.28 13.56
C ALA A 402 -30.07 -4.38 12.57
N ALA A 403 -30.86 -4.06 11.55
CA ALA A 403 -31.16 -4.96 10.45
C ALA A 403 -31.36 -4.19 9.15
N GLY A 404 -30.91 -4.75 8.03
CA GLY A 404 -31.02 -4.10 6.74
C GLY A 404 -30.84 -5.01 5.55
N VAL A 405 -31.08 -4.43 4.39
CA VAL A 405 -31.00 -5.10 3.09
C VAL A 405 -30.30 -4.18 2.09
N GLY A 406 -29.39 -4.77 1.33
CA GLY A 406 -28.70 -4.15 0.20
C GLY A 406 -29.16 -4.79 -1.11
N ARG A 407 -29.35 -3.95 -2.14
CA ARG A 407 -29.60 -4.39 -3.51
C ARG A 407 -28.62 -3.74 -4.47
N ASP A 408 -27.92 -4.55 -5.24
CA ASP A 408 -27.28 -4.14 -6.48
C ASP A 408 -28.36 -4.06 -7.58
N LEU A 409 -28.58 -2.84 -8.07
CA LEU A 409 -29.48 -2.51 -9.18
C LEU A 409 -28.72 -2.53 -10.52
N PHE A 410 -27.51 -3.11 -10.55
CA PHE A 410 -26.63 -3.27 -11.71
C PHE A 410 -26.34 -1.92 -12.38
N LYS A 411 -26.97 -1.67 -13.54
CA LYS A 411 -26.81 -0.42 -14.30
C LYS A 411 -27.23 0.81 -13.51
N PHE A 412 -28.13 0.67 -12.53
CA PHE A 412 -28.60 1.77 -11.69
C PHE A 412 -27.83 1.92 -10.37
N GLY A 413 -26.76 1.15 -10.15
CA GLY A 413 -25.93 1.28 -8.95
C GLY A 413 -26.44 0.43 -7.79
N ALA A 414 -26.05 0.77 -6.57
CA ALA A 414 -26.35 0.03 -5.36
C ALA A 414 -27.18 0.87 -4.41
N ILE A 415 -28.15 0.25 -3.74
CA ILE A 415 -28.94 0.86 -2.67
C ILE A 415 -28.94 -0.04 -1.45
N SER A 416 -28.88 0.53 -0.25
CA SER A 416 -29.14 -0.21 0.99
C SER A 416 -30.05 0.57 1.93
N PHE A 417 -30.82 -0.19 2.69
CA PHE A 417 -31.73 0.30 3.70
C PHE A 417 -31.43 -0.42 5.00
N SER A 418 -31.33 0.31 6.11
CA SER A 418 -31.18 -0.27 7.44
C SER A 418 -32.06 0.41 8.47
N PHE A 419 -32.40 -0.36 9.49
CA PHE A 419 -33.21 0.04 10.63
C PHE A 419 -32.43 -0.27 11.90
N ASN A 420 -32.34 0.73 12.78
CA ASN A 420 -31.68 0.65 14.08
C ASN A 420 -32.69 0.94 15.19
N HIS A 421 -32.66 0.14 16.24
CA HIS A 421 -33.46 0.34 17.45
C HIS A 421 -32.56 0.28 18.68
N SER A 422 -32.58 1.34 19.50
CA SER A 422 -31.81 1.41 20.74
C SER A 422 -32.69 1.50 21.98
N ILE A 423 -32.22 0.89 23.06
CA ILE A 423 -32.80 0.87 24.40
C ILE A 423 -31.68 1.18 25.38
N ALA A 424 -31.72 2.37 25.99
CA ALA A 424 -30.69 2.87 26.90
C ALA A 424 -31.30 3.12 28.29
N ALA A 425 -30.85 2.37 29.30
CA ALA A 425 -31.25 2.54 30.69
C ALA A 425 -30.22 3.43 31.42
N LEU A 426 -30.56 4.71 31.57
CA LEU A 426 -29.69 5.71 32.19
C LEU A 426 -29.48 5.42 33.69
N THR A 427 -28.28 5.68 34.22
CA THR A 427 -27.93 5.35 35.62
C THR A 427 -28.84 6.03 36.63
N ASP A 428 -29.13 7.32 36.40
CA ASP A 428 -29.98 8.17 37.26
C ASP A 428 -31.21 8.68 36.51
N GLY A 429 -31.73 7.92 35.53
CA GLY A 429 -32.75 8.42 34.60
C GLY A 429 -33.69 7.36 34.04
N PRO A 430 -34.61 7.77 33.13
CA PRO A 430 -35.53 6.85 32.50
C PRO A 430 -34.82 5.92 31.51
N THR A 431 -35.49 4.81 31.17
CA THR A 431 -35.10 4.03 30.00
C THR A 431 -35.58 4.72 28.73
N LEU A 432 -34.64 5.15 27.90
CA LEU A 432 -34.90 5.77 26.60
C LEU A 432 -34.96 4.70 25.52
N LYS A 433 -35.92 4.84 24.59
CA LYS A 433 -36.12 3.91 23.48
C LYS A 433 -36.31 4.72 22.21
N GLY A 434 -35.50 4.45 21.19
CA GLY A 434 -35.62 5.17 19.94
C GLY A 434 -35.34 4.31 18.72
N LYS A 435 -35.70 4.85 17.56
CA LYS A 435 -35.54 4.22 16.25
C LYS A 435 -34.86 5.16 15.27
N ALA A 436 -34.05 4.58 14.39
CA ALA A 436 -33.41 5.29 13.29
C ALA A 436 -33.41 4.46 12.02
N PHE A 437 -33.39 5.13 10.87
CA PHE A 437 -33.37 4.52 9.54
C PHE A 437 -32.28 5.15 8.70
N LYS A 438 -31.49 4.33 8.01
CA LYS A 438 -30.44 4.80 7.12
C LYS A 438 -30.67 4.27 5.71
N VAL A 439 -30.48 5.15 4.73
CA VAL A 439 -30.53 4.82 3.29
C VAL A 439 -29.23 5.27 2.66
N ASP A 440 -28.53 4.33 2.04
CA ASP A 440 -27.29 4.60 1.32
C ASP A 440 -27.49 4.24 -0.16
N TYR A 441 -27.04 5.10 -1.06
CA TYR A 441 -27.06 4.87 -2.50
C TYR A 441 -25.70 5.22 -3.11
N TYR A 442 -25.20 4.34 -3.96
CA TYR A 442 -23.91 4.49 -4.61
C TYR A 442 -24.00 4.12 -6.09
N LYS A 443 -23.46 4.96 -6.96
CA LYS A 443 -23.37 4.70 -8.39
C LYS A 443 -22.03 5.16 -8.94
N SER A 444 -21.30 4.22 -9.55
CA SER A 444 -20.18 4.51 -10.44
C SER A 444 -20.62 4.43 -11.92
N PHE A 445 -20.21 5.41 -12.71
CA PHE A 445 -20.41 5.51 -14.16
C PHE A 445 -19.05 5.37 -14.84
N GLU A 446 -18.62 4.14 -15.10
CA GLU A 446 -17.31 3.83 -15.68
C GLU A 446 -17.11 4.51 -17.04
N GLY A 447 -18.11 4.47 -17.93
CA GLY A 447 -18.01 5.08 -19.26
C GLY A 447 -17.88 6.61 -19.27
N SER A 448 -18.24 7.30 -18.17
CA SER A 448 -18.13 8.76 -18.06
C SER A 448 -17.22 9.21 -16.92
N ASN A 449 -16.43 8.30 -16.32
CA ASN A 449 -15.56 8.57 -15.17
C ASN A 449 -16.24 9.44 -14.10
N SER A 450 -17.46 9.06 -13.70
CA SER A 450 -18.26 9.81 -12.73
C SER A 450 -18.71 8.92 -11.58
N GLN A 451 -18.84 9.48 -10.38
CA GLN A 451 -19.38 8.79 -9.21
C GLN A 451 -20.43 9.65 -8.49
N LEU A 452 -21.40 8.97 -7.88
CA LEU A 452 -22.47 9.57 -7.10
C LEU A 452 -22.66 8.73 -5.83
N GLN A 453 -22.54 9.35 -4.67
CA GLN A 453 -22.83 8.76 -3.37
C GLN A 453 -23.87 9.64 -2.65
N LEU A 454 -24.90 9.01 -2.10
CA LEU A 454 -25.94 9.66 -1.30
C LEU A 454 -26.13 8.83 -0.03
N SER A 455 -26.19 9.50 1.13
CA SER A 455 -26.52 8.87 2.41
C SER A 455 -27.52 9.73 3.15
N ALA A 456 -28.53 9.09 3.73
CA ALA A 456 -29.57 9.72 4.51
C ALA A 456 -29.82 8.91 5.77
N TYR A 457 -29.40 9.42 6.91
CA TYR A 457 -29.63 8.82 8.22
C TYR A 457 -30.65 9.65 9.00
N ARG A 458 -31.79 9.06 9.32
CA ARG A 458 -32.92 9.71 9.98
C ARG A 458 -33.18 9.10 11.35
N PHE A 459 -33.14 9.91 12.39
CA PHE A 459 -33.51 9.53 13.75
C PHE A 459 -34.99 9.89 13.95
N MET A 460 -35.85 8.88 14.12
CA MET A 460 -37.29 9.09 14.22
C MET A 460 -37.71 9.63 15.57
N ASP A 461 -37.09 9.11 16.62
CA ASP A 461 -37.39 9.43 18.02
C ASP A 461 -36.28 10.31 18.59
N ARG A 462 -36.62 11.22 19.51
CA ARG A 462 -35.64 12.06 20.22
C ARG A 462 -34.83 11.26 21.22
N GLU A 463 -35.37 10.11 21.61
CA GLU A 463 -34.89 9.19 22.61
C GLU A 463 -33.92 8.15 22.05
N PHE A 464 -33.63 8.18 20.73
CA PHE A 464 -32.61 7.33 20.14
C PHE A 464 -31.23 7.76 20.64
N MET A 465 -30.54 6.85 21.32
CA MET A 465 -29.14 7.04 21.72
C MET A 465 -28.25 6.00 21.05
N THR A 466 -27.06 6.42 20.66
CA THR A 466 -25.96 5.51 20.29
C THR A 466 -25.22 5.08 21.56
N MET A 467 -24.36 4.06 21.47
CA MET A 467 -23.58 3.66 22.65
C MET A 467 -22.63 4.78 23.09
N SER A 468 -22.03 5.50 22.14
CA SER A 468 -21.16 6.64 22.41
C SER A 468 -21.93 7.75 23.15
N ASP A 469 -23.16 8.08 22.71
CA ASP A 469 -24.03 9.02 23.41
C ASP A 469 -24.36 8.56 24.84
N PHE A 470 -24.67 7.27 25.01
CA PHE A 470 -25.00 6.67 26.31
C PHE A 470 -23.85 6.69 27.30
N LEU A 471 -22.63 6.38 26.84
CA LEU A 471 -21.43 6.39 27.66
C LEU A 471 -21.08 7.81 28.12
N ILE A 472 -21.09 8.78 27.19
CA ILE A 472 -20.83 10.20 27.51
C ILE A 472 -21.85 10.73 28.51
N TYR A 473 -23.14 10.40 28.32
CA TYR A 473 -24.19 10.83 29.23
C TYR A 473 -23.96 10.31 30.65
N ASN A 474 -23.69 9.00 30.81
CA ASN A 474 -23.56 8.38 32.13
C ASN A 474 -22.28 8.79 32.86
N ASP A 475 -21.21 9.13 32.15
CA ASP A 475 -19.94 9.54 32.75
C ASP A 475 -19.96 11.01 33.21
N GLN A 476 -20.42 11.92 32.34
CA GLN A 476 -20.26 13.36 32.57
C GLN A 476 -21.55 14.08 32.98
N ASN A 477 -22.69 13.37 33.02
CA ASN A 477 -24.03 13.95 33.25
C ASN A 477 -24.34 15.15 32.30
N ASN A 478 -23.66 15.21 31.15
CA ASN A 478 -23.66 16.38 30.28
C ASN A 478 -24.55 16.12 29.05
N ILE A 479 -25.80 16.60 29.14
CA ILE A 479 -26.86 16.48 28.13
C ILE A 479 -26.60 17.33 26.88
N THR A 480 -25.68 18.29 26.95
CA THR A 480 -25.64 19.40 25.99
C THR A 480 -25.29 18.98 24.56
N TYR A 481 -24.67 17.80 24.36
CA TYR A 481 -24.18 17.35 23.04
C TYR A 481 -24.57 15.93 22.60
N ALA A 482 -24.96 15.03 23.51
CA ALA A 482 -25.25 13.63 23.18
C ALA A 482 -26.71 13.41 22.71
N GLY A 483 -26.92 12.62 21.65
CA GLY A 483 -28.22 12.00 21.32
C GLY A 483 -29.31 12.85 20.67
N HIS A 484 -29.05 14.10 20.28
CA HIS A 484 -30.10 14.99 19.72
C HIS A 484 -30.05 15.17 18.20
N ASN A 485 -29.37 14.26 17.50
CA ASN A 485 -29.38 14.23 16.04
C ASN A 485 -30.80 13.91 15.55
N LYS A 486 -31.30 14.71 14.62
CA LYS A 486 -32.61 14.51 13.97
C LYS A 486 -32.46 13.91 12.58
N GLY A 487 -31.39 14.23 11.88
CA GLY A 487 -31.04 13.57 10.63
C GLY A 487 -29.79 14.13 10.01
N LEU A 488 -29.05 13.26 9.34
CA LEU A 488 -27.81 13.54 8.61
C LEU A 488 -28.03 13.17 7.15
N TYR A 489 -27.81 14.12 6.26
CA TYR A 489 -27.93 13.93 4.81
C TYR A 489 -26.58 14.28 4.19
N SER A 490 -26.01 13.39 3.41
CA SER A 490 -24.75 13.62 2.70
C SER A 490 -24.88 13.24 1.23
N ALA A 491 -24.22 14.02 0.37
CA ALA A 491 -24.13 13.78 -1.06
C ALA A 491 -22.72 14.11 -1.56
N SER A 492 -22.12 13.19 -2.29
CA SER A 492 -20.83 13.38 -2.95
C SER A 492 -20.97 13.04 -4.44
N ILE A 493 -20.56 13.97 -5.29
CA ILE A 493 -20.58 13.83 -6.74
C ILE A 493 -19.19 14.16 -7.25
N SER A 494 -18.58 13.26 -8.02
CA SER A 494 -17.37 13.58 -8.76
C SER A 494 -17.55 13.20 -10.22
N LYS A 495 -17.08 14.05 -11.13
CA LYS A 495 -17.19 13.84 -12.57
C LYS A 495 -15.96 14.36 -13.27
N ASN A 496 -15.29 13.49 -14.01
CA ASN A 496 -14.15 13.83 -14.85
C ASN A 496 -14.58 13.83 -16.32
N PHE A 497 -14.45 14.98 -16.98
CA PHE A 497 -14.69 15.15 -18.41
C PHE A 497 -13.35 15.07 -19.14
N THR A 498 -12.93 13.87 -19.54
CA THR A 498 -11.64 13.63 -20.20
C THR A 498 -11.51 14.44 -21.49
N ASP A 499 -12.56 14.47 -22.33
CA ASP A 499 -12.56 15.19 -23.62
C ASP A 499 -12.38 16.71 -23.45
N TRP A 500 -12.87 17.26 -22.34
CA TRP A 500 -12.72 18.68 -22.02
C TRP A 500 -11.57 18.97 -21.03
N ARG A 501 -10.76 17.96 -20.70
CA ARG A 501 -9.69 18.05 -19.68
C ARG A 501 -10.15 18.80 -18.42
N SER A 502 -11.35 18.49 -17.95
CA SER A 502 -11.98 19.17 -16.81
C SER A 502 -12.58 18.19 -15.82
N SER A 503 -12.77 18.65 -14.58
CA SER A 503 -13.36 17.88 -13.50
C SER A 503 -14.25 18.75 -12.63
N ILE A 504 -15.33 18.16 -12.12
CA ILE A 504 -16.24 18.75 -11.13
C ILE A 504 -16.29 17.81 -9.94
N ASN A 505 -16.14 18.37 -8.74
CA ASN A 505 -16.36 17.68 -7.48
C ASN A 505 -17.33 18.51 -6.63
N LEU A 506 -18.36 17.88 -6.07
CA LEU A 506 -19.36 18.49 -5.20
C LEU A 506 -19.54 17.61 -3.98
N ASN A 507 -19.37 18.18 -2.80
CA ASN A 507 -19.71 17.54 -1.52
C ASN A 507 -20.74 18.40 -0.80
N TYR A 508 -21.78 17.77 -0.27
CA TYR A 508 -22.85 18.41 0.49
C TYR A 508 -23.13 17.57 1.74
N THR A 509 -23.21 18.23 2.90
CA THR A 509 -23.65 17.62 4.15
C THR A 509 -24.66 18.54 4.81
N HIS A 510 -25.72 17.97 5.38
CA HIS A 510 -26.73 18.69 6.12
C HIS A 510 -27.15 17.88 7.35
N GLN A 511 -26.92 18.45 8.52
CA GLN A 511 -27.28 17.82 9.78
C GLN A 511 -28.31 18.68 10.50
N THR A 512 -29.38 18.02 10.90
CA THR A 512 -30.49 18.61 11.64
C THR A 512 -30.50 18.06 13.04
N TYR A 513 -30.93 18.88 13.99
CA TYR A 513 -30.97 18.51 15.40
C TYR A 513 -32.35 18.80 15.99
N TRP A 514 -32.65 18.18 17.12
CA TRP A 514 -33.89 18.40 17.84
C TRP A 514 -33.88 19.64 18.73
N ASN A 515 -32.71 20.00 19.26
CA ASN A 515 -32.53 21.01 20.31
C ASN A 515 -31.52 22.12 19.94
N ARG A 516 -30.89 22.09 18.76
CA ARG A 516 -29.91 23.09 18.31
C ARG A 516 -30.10 23.45 16.83
N PRO A 517 -29.54 24.59 16.37
CA PRO A 517 -29.60 24.99 14.97
C PRO A 517 -28.98 23.95 14.04
N ASN A 518 -29.53 23.84 12.84
CA ASN A 518 -29.01 22.94 11.81
C ASN A 518 -27.60 23.37 11.35
N SER A 519 -26.78 22.37 11.06
CA SER A 519 -25.48 22.53 10.40
C SER A 519 -25.59 22.15 8.93
N TYR A 520 -24.81 22.81 8.07
CA TYR A 520 -24.67 22.37 6.69
C TYR A 520 -23.30 22.76 6.15
N ARG A 521 -22.82 22.00 5.18
CA ARG A 521 -21.65 22.34 4.39
C ARG A 521 -21.88 21.97 2.94
N TYR A 522 -21.46 22.83 2.03
CA TYR A 522 -21.21 22.44 0.66
C TYR A 522 -19.83 22.90 0.22
N ASN A 523 -19.19 22.10 -0.61
CA ASN A 523 -17.93 22.39 -1.25
C ASN A 523 -18.00 21.96 -2.71
N MET A 524 -17.76 22.87 -3.64
CA MET A 524 -17.77 22.62 -5.07
C MET A 524 -16.43 23.05 -5.67
N THR A 525 -15.76 22.13 -6.34
CA THR A 525 -14.50 22.39 -7.06
C THR A 525 -14.70 22.11 -8.54
N PHE A 526 -14.34 23.08 -9.37
CA PHE A 526 -14.23 22.94 -10.82
C PHE A 526 -12.77 23.14 -11.20
N SER A 527 -12.20 22.19 -11.94
CA SER A 527 -10.84 22.30 -12.45
C SER A 527 -10.81 22.03 -13.95
N LYS A 528 -10.05 22.81 -14.70
CA LYS A 528 -9.91 22.69 -16.15
C LYS A 528 -8.48 22.95 -16.58
N TYR A 529 -7.96 22.08 -17.44
CA TYR A 529 -6.68 22.29 -18.11
C TYR A 529 -6.90 22.62 -19.57
N PHE A 530 -6.18 23.61 -20.07
CA PHE A 530 -6.23 24.01 -21.47
C PHE A 530 -4.86 24.47 -21.95
N ASP A 531 -4.67 24.43 -23.26
CA ASP A 531 -3.46 24.91 -23.91
C ASP A 531 -3.73 26.30 -24.50
N THR A 532 -2.70 27.13 -24.51
CA THR A 532 -2.68 28.46 -25.14
C THR A 532 -1.55 28.48 -26.18
N SER A 533 -1.49 29.52 -27.00
CA SER A 533 -0.41 29.64 -28.00
C SER A 533 0.99 29.71 -27.38
N MET A 534 1.11 30.16 -26.12
CA MET A 534 2.40 30.34 -25.43
C MET A 534 2.66 29.29 -24.34
N PHE A 535 1.62 28.73 -23.73
CA PHE A 535 1.74 27.82 -22.60
C PHE A 535 0.85 26.60 -22.78
N HIS A 536 1.43 25.42 -22.57
CA HIS A 536 0.71 24.15 -22.55
C HIS A 536 0.31 23.81 -21.11
N ASN A 537 -0.85 23.20 -20.92
CA ASN A 537 -1.36 22.73 -19.63
C ASN A 537 -1.59 23.84 -18.58
N VAL A 538 -2.16 24.97 -19.01
CA VAL A 538 -2.64 26.02 -18.11
C VAL A 538 -3.83 25.48 -17.31
N GLY A 539 -3.74 25.53 -15.98
CA GLY A 539 -4.76 25.02 -15.07
C GLY A 539 -5.60 26.14 -14.47
N LEU A 540 -6.92 26.09 -14.66
CA LEU A 540 -7.89 26.91 -13.94
C LEU A 540 -8.56 26.05 -12.87
N SER A 541 -8.59 26.52 -11.62
CA SER A 541 -9.30 25.90 -10.52
C SER A 541 -10.20 26.90 -9.82
N ILE A 542 -11.46 26.55 -9.63
CA ILE A 542 -12.46 27.34 -8.91
C ILE A 542 -12.99 26.47 -7.78
N ASN A 543 -12.87 26.95 -6.55
CA ASN A 543 -13.43 26.30 -5.38
C ASN A 543 -14.43 27.23 -4.70
N MET A 544 -15.61 26.73 -4.39
CA MET A 544 -16.70 27.46 -3.73
C MET A 544 -17.17 26.65 -2.54
N PHE A 545 -17.17 27.24 -1.35
CA PHE A 545 -17.62 26.56 -0.15
C PHE A 545 -18.48 27.45 0.73
N ASN A 546 -19.29 26.80 1.54
CA ASN A 546 -20.08 27.43 2.60
C ASN A 546 -20.27 26.40 3.69
N SER A 547 -19.83 26.72 4.89
CA SER A 547 -19.92 25.88 6.08
C SER A 547 -20.64 26.67 7.16
N LYS A 548 -21.65 26.07 7.78
CA LYS A 548 -22.33 26.62 8.94
C LYS A 548 -22.35 25.58 10.04
N MET A 549 -21.74 25.90 11.18
CA MET A 549 -21.66 25.04 12.35
C MET A 549 -21.79 25.87 13.63
N GLN A 550 -22.71 25.49 14.51
CA GLN A 550 -22.93 26.12 15.83
C GLN A 550 -23.05 27.67 15.79
N GLY A 551 -23.65 28.22 14.74
CA GLY A 551 -23.86 29.67 14.58
C GLY A 551 -22.72 30.41 13.86
N TYR A 552 -21.54 29.79 13.73
CA TYR A 552 -20.47 30.27 12.87
C TYR A 552 -20.76 29.90 11.42
N GLN A 553 -20.61 30.86 10.52
CA GLN A 553 -20.76 30.66 9.09
C GLN A 553 -19.52 31.19 8.38
N ASP A 554 -18.91 30.31 7.61
CA ASP A 554 -17.76 30.60 6.76
C ASP A 554 -18.11 30.29 5.31
N ASN A 555 -17.85 31.22 4.40
CA ASN A 555 -18.18 31.08 3.00
C ASN A 555 -17.20 31.87 2.15
N GLY A 556 -16.77 31.26 1.05
CA GLY A 556 -15.77 31.85 0.19
C GLY A 556 -15.74 31.25 -1.20
N VAL A 557 -15.13 32.01 -2.11
CA VAL A 557 -14.83 31.60 -3.47
C VAL A 557 -13.33 31.80 -3.69
N TYR A 558 -12.65 30.73 -4.07
CA TYR A 558 -11.25 30.73 -4.45
C TYR A 558 -11.15 30.45 -5.95
N VAL A 559 -10.38 31.28 -6.66
CA VAL A 559 -10.04 31.07 -8.06
C VAL A 559 -8.53 31.06 -8.18
N SER A 560 -7.99 30.06 -8.86
CA SER A 560 -6.56 29.90 -9.12
C SER A 560 -6.32 29.64 -10.59
N LEU A 561 -5.36 30.37 -11.15
CA LEU A 561 -4.87 30.21 -12.51
C LEU A 561 -3.38 29.88 -12.45
N SER A 562 -3.05 28.64 -12.76
CA SER A 562 -1.69 28.10 -12.78
C SER A 562 -1.16 28.03 -14.21
N VAL A 563 -0.04 28.71 -14.45
CA VAL A 563 0.67 28.75 -15.72
C VAL A 563 2.05 28.10 -15.57
N PRO A 564 2.33 26.99 -16.27
CA PRO A 564 3.67 26.40 -16.28
C PRO A 564 4.60 27.24 -17.17
N LEU A 565 5.69 27.77 -16.60
CA LEU A 565 6.67 28.58 -17.34
C LEU A 565 7.81 27.74 -17.90
N ALA A 566 8.22 26.70 -17.18
CA ALA A 566 9.31 25.80 -17.53
C ALA A 566 9.14 24.46 -16.80
N SER A 567 9.98 23.48 -17.12
CA SER A 567 9.98 22.20 -16.41
C SER A 567 10.16 22.42 -14.90
N GLY A 568 9.17 21.95 -14.12
CA GLY A 568 9.12 22.11 -12.67
C GLY A 568 8.86 23.53 -12.16
N THR A 569 8.65 24.55 -13.02
CA THR A 569 8.36 25.93 -12.59
C THR A 569 6.93 26.32 -12.97
N TYR A 570 6.12 26.70 -11.99
CA TYR A 570 4.73 27.15 -12.20
C TYR A 570 4.45 28.45 -11.46
N VAL A 571 3.78 29.38 -12.14
CA VAL A 571 3.27 30.61 -11.54
C VAL A 571 1.77 30.50 -11.39
N ASN A 572 1.28 30.69 -10.18
CA ASN A 572 -0.13 30.66 -9.84
C ASN A 572 -0.59 32.06 -9.44
N TYR A 573 -1.58 32.60 -10.14
CA TYR A 573 -2.34 33.73 -9.62
C TYR A 573 -3.58 33.18 -8.92
N SER A 574 -3.80 33.57 -7.67
CA SER A 574 -4.98 33.17 -6.92
C SER A 574 -5.67 34.34 -6.26
N THR A 575 -6.99 34.28 -6.27
CA THR A 575 -7.87 35.24 -5.61
C THR A 575 -8.84 34.48 -4.73
N TYR A 576 -8.99 34.93 -3.50
CA TYR A 576 -9.90 34.40 -2.51
C TYR A 576 -10.82 35.53 -2.06
N ASN A 577 -12.12 35.34 -2.21
CA ASN A 577 -13.13 36.29 -1.75
C ASN A 577 -14.01 35.59 -0.71
N GLY A 578 -13.81 35.95 0.56
CA GLY A 578 -14.59 35.49 1.70
C GLY A 578 -15.48 36.61 2.26
N LYS A 579 -16.31 36.27 3.25
CA LYS A 579 -17.30 37.20 3.83
C LYS A 579 -16.72 38.54 4.31
N ASN A 580 -15.48 38.54 4.82
CA ASN A 580 -14.87 39.71 5.46
C ASN A 580 -13.53 40.13 4.85
N ASP A 581 -12.97 39.37 3.90
CA ASP A 581 -11.66 39.67 3.33
C ASP A 581 -11.56 39.22 1.87
N ASN A 582 -10.77 39.94 1.08
CA ASN A 582 -10.45 39.60 -0.29
C ASN A 582 -8.94 39.58 -0.43
N THR A 583 -8.40 38.42 -0.76
CA THR A 583 -6.98 38.16 -0.82
C THR A 583 -6.56 37.83 -2.23
N ASN A 584 -5.56 38.53 -2.75
CA ASN A 584 -4.96 38.28 -4.05
C ASN A 584 -3.49 37.91 -3.85
N LYS A 585 -3.06 36.77 -4.40
CA LYS A 585 -1.70 36.26 -4.25
C LYS A 585 -1.16 35.81 -5.60
N VAL A 586 0.10 36.14 -5.86
CA VAL A 586 0.91 35.51 -6.91
C VAL A 586 1.89 34.58 -6.22
N THR A 587 1.85 33.31 -6.57
CA THR A 587 2.72 32.25 -6.05
C THR A 587 3.60 31.73 -7.16
N MET A 588 4.91 31.82 -6.99
CA MET A 588 5.88 31.12 -7.82
C MET A 588 6.30 29.84 -7.12
N ASN A 589 6.23 28.73 -7.83
CA ASN A 589 6.65 27.45 -7.31
C ASN A 589 7.72 26.84 -8.22
N LYS A 590 8.72 26.21 -7.60
CA LYS A 590 9.79 25.49 -8.27
C LYS A 590 9.97 24.12 -7.61
N ARG A 591 9.75 23.07 -8.39
CA ARG A 591 10.19 21.72 -8.08
C ARG A 591 11.57 21.49 -8.70
N LEU A 592 12.53 21.13 -7.87
CA LEU A 592 13.89 20.78 -8.26
C LEU A 592 14.03 19.26 -8.42
N GLU A 593 15.08 18.83 -9.11
CA GLU A 593 15.33 17.40 -9.37
C GLU A 593 15.70 16.62 -8.09
N ASN A 594 16.29 17.30 -7.11
CA ASN A 594 16.67 16.75 -5.80
C ASN A 594 15.47 16.57 -4.83
N LYS A 595 14.23 16.54 -5.36
CA LYS A 595 12.98 16.38 -4.61
C LYS A 595 12.60 17.59 -3.73
N ASP A 596 13.32 18.71 -3.85
CA ASP A 596 12.93 19.96 -3.19
C ASP A 596 11.77 20.61 -3.94
N ASN A 597 10.84 21.16 -3.18
CA ASN A 597 9.80 22.03 -3.69
C ASN A 597 9.79 23.33 -2.89
N LEU A 598 10.02 24.43 -3.60
CA LEU A 598 10.01 25.79 -3.07
C LEU A 598 8.78 26.52 -3.60
N SER A 599 8.08 27.21 -2.73
CA SER A 599 6.94 28.05 -3.06
C SER A 599 7.10 29.40 -2.39
N LEU A 600 7.01 30.48 -3.16
CA LEU A 600 7.04 31.85 -2.68
C LEU A 600 5.77 32.54 -3.16
N SER A 601 4.93 32.99 -2.23
CA SER A 601 3.76 33.80 -2.55
C SER A 601 3.88 35.20 -2.00
N VAL A 602 3.57 36.17 -2.85
CA VAL A 602 3.43 37.58 -2.48
C VAL A 602 2.03 38.01 -2.86
N GLY A 603 1.39 38.78 -1.99
CA GLY A 603 0.04 39.23 -2.23
C GLY A 603 -0.38 40.31 -1.26
N ASN A 604 -1.67 40.58 -1.28
CA ASN A 604 -2.30 41.50 -0.35
C ASN A 604 -3.72 41.03 -0.09
N ASN A 605 -4.20 41.31 1.10
CA ASN A 605 -5.63 41.30 1.38
C ASN A 605 -6.14 42.74 1.49
N ARG A 606 -7.34 42.94 2.04
CA ARG A 606 -7.95 44.28 2.13
C ARG A 606 -7.17 45.25 3.04
N HIS A 607 -6.41 44.76 4.01
CA HIS A 607 -5.79 45.58 5.06
C HIS A 607 -4.28 45.36 5.25
N SER A 608 -3.70 44.33 4.64
CA SER A 608 -2.38 43.80 4.94
C SER A 608 -1.67 43.30 3.67
N GLY A 609 -0.37 43.57 3.58
CA GLY A 609 0.51 42.85 2.65
C GLY A 609 0.79 41.43 3.17
N ILE A 610 0.85 40.46 2.26
CA ILE A 610 1.09 39.06 2.56
C ILE A 610 2.37 38.60 1.88
N LEU A 611 3.25 38.00 2.66
CA LEU A 611 4.41 37.25 2.19
C LEU A 611 4.32 35.84 2.79
N SER A 612 4.38 34.82 1.96
CA SER A 612 4.43 33.43 2.42
C SER A 612 5.49 32.68 1.64
N SER A 613 6.26 31.87 2.35
CA SER A 613 7.27 30.97 1.80
C SER A 613 7.01 29.58 2.33
N TYR A 614 7.15 28.57 1.48
CA TYR A 614 7.01 27.17 1.83
C TYR A 614 8.13 26.38 1.16
N TYR A 615 8.82 25.56 1.93
CA TYR A 615 9.85 24.65 1.46
C TYR A 615 9.53 23.24 1.95
N SER A 616 9.59 22.27 1.05
CA SER A 616 9.45 20.86 1.38
C SER A 616 10.53 20.03 0.71
N HIS A 617 11.13 19.13 1.46
CA HIS A 617 12.11 18.16 1.02
C HIS A 617 11.62 16.74 1.33
N LYS A 618 11.55 15.89 0.30
CA LYS A 618 11.27 14.45 0.48
C LYS A 618 12.58 13.68 0.57
N GLY A 619 13.07 13.49 1.80
CA GLY A 619 14.34 12.85 2.06
C GLY A 619 14.30 11.32 1.97
N ASN A 620 15.48 10.70 2.09
CA ASN A 620 15.58 9.25 2.15
C ASN A 620 15.30 8.70 3.57
N MET A 621 15.47 9.52 4.60
CA MET A 621 15.27 9.14 6.01
C MET A 621 13.99 9.72 6.61
N ASN A 622 13.58 10.90 6.15
CA ASN A 622 12.40 11.61 6.63
C ASN A 622 11.97 12.64 5.57
N ASP A 623 10.69 13.02 5.61
CA ASP A 623 10.22 14.21 4.90
C ASP A 623 10.30 15.40 5.85
N PHE A 624 10.60 16.57 5.29
CA PHE A 624 10.71 17.83 6.03
C PHE A 624 9.97 18.94 5.30
N ASN A 625 9.10 19.65 6.00
CA ASN A 625 8.36 20.79 5.49
C ASN A 625 8.59 21.98 6.42
N THR A 626 8.77 23.18 5.87
CA THR A 626 8.84 24.41 6.65
C THR A 626 8.11 25.52 5.92
N SER A 627 7.48 26.40 6.68
CA SER A 627 6.76 27.53 6.11
C SER A 627 6.94 28.78 6.96
N TYR A 628 7.01 29.91 6.28
CA TYR A 628 7.06 31.22 6.88
C TYR A 628 5.92 32.05 6.31
N ASN A 629 5.05 32.60 7.16
CA ASN A 629 4.00 33.52 6.74
C ASN A 629 4.15 34.84 7.48
N TYR A 630 3.98 35.92 6.75
CA TYR A 630 4.00 37.27 7.27
C TYR A 630 2.82 38.04 6.69
N MET A 631 1.96 38.52 7.57
CA MET A 631 0.82 39.37 7.24
C MET A 631 1.03 40.70 7.97
N SER A 632 1.30 41.75 7.20
CA SER A 632 1.57 43.09 7.75
C SER A 632 0.43 43.55 8.66
N ASN A 633 0.75 44.08 9.84
CA ASN A 633 -0.22 44.52 10.86
C ASN A 633 -1.17 43.43 11.39
N ASN A 634 -0.88 42.14 11.16
CA ASN A 634 -1.69 41.03 11.67
C ASN A 634 -0.84 40.01 12.42
N SER A 635 -0.02 39.22 11.71
CA SER A 635 0.75 38.12 12.32
C SER A 635 2.02 37.76 11.54
N MET A 636 2.94 37.11 12.24
CA MET A 636 4.08 36.41 11.66
C MET A 636 4.10 34.98 12.21
N SER A 637 4.18 33.98 11.33
CA SER A 637 4.26 32.57 11.72
C SER A 637 5.48 31.88 11.11
N LEU A 638 6.13 31.02 11.88
CA LEU A 638 7.12 30.07 11.40
C LEU A 638 6.67 28.65 11.79
N SER A 639 6.48 27.77 10.81
CA SER A 639 6.10 26.39 11.04
C SER A 639 7.14 25.42 10.46
N ALA A 640 7.33 24.29 11.12
CA ALA A 640 8.16 23.19 10.66
C ALA A 640 7.44 21.85 10.95
N ASN A 641 7.51 20.91 10.02
CA ASN A 641 6.95 19.58 10.15
C ASN A 641 8.00 18.55 9.69
N ILE A 642 8.26 17.55 10.51
CA ILE A 642 9.17 16.45 10.22
C ILE A 642 8.44 15.13 10.44
N GLN A 643 8.44 14.27 9.41
CA GLN A 643 7.79 12.97 9.47
C GLN A 643 8.74 11.88 8.95
N GLY A 644 8.77 10.76 9.65
CA GLY A 644 9.66 9.65 9.30
C GLY A 644 9.40 8.43 10.17
N GLY A 645 10.15 7.37 9.92
CA GLY A 645 10.09 6.14 10.67
C GLY A 645 11.45 5.48 10.78
N VAL A 646 11.61 4.70 11.84
CA VAL A 646 12.78 3.87 12.11
C VAL A 646 12.31 2.44 12.19
N THR A 647 12.93 1.58 11.39
CA THR A 647 12.69 0.14 11.44
C THR A 647 13.98 -0.56 11.84
N MET A 648 13.91 -1.32 12.93
CA MET A 648 15.01 -2.09 13.49
C MET A 648 14.72 -3.57 13.38
N THR A 649 15.65 -4.35 12.84
CA THR A 649 15.51 -5.79 12.65
C THR A 649 16.80 -6.50 13.05
N GLY A 650 16.81 -7.84 13.05
CA GLY A 650 18.04 -8.61 13.22
C GLY A 650 19.10 -8.33 12.14
N TYR A 651 18.73 -7.76 11.00
CA TYR A 651 19.61 -7.43 9.88
C TYR A 651 20.14 -5.99 9.91
N GLY A 652 19.69 -5.17 10.87
CA GLY A 652 20.16 -3.80 11.06
C GLY A 652 19.04 -2.79 11.29
N VAL A 653 19.40 -1.52 11.21
CA VAL A 653 18.51 -0.37 11.43
C VAL A 653 18.53 0.53 10.21
N SER A 654 17.35 1.00 9.79
CA SER A 654 17.24 2.00 8.74
C SER A 654 16.12 2.98 9.03
N MET A 655 16.37 4.25 8.72
CA MET A 655 15.37 5.31 8.76
C MET A 655 14.74 5.44 7.38
N HIS A 656 13.47 5.82 7.33
CA HIS A 656 12.72 5.95 6.08
C HIS A 656 11.62 7.02 6.22
N PRO A 657 11.19 7.67 5.13
CA PRO A 657 9.97 8.47 5.18
C PRO A 657 8.78 7.57 5.55
N VAL A 658 7.68 8.15 6.05
CA VAL A 658 6.46 7.39 6.33
C VAL A 658 5.26 8.25 6.03
N THR A 659 4.28 7.69 5.32
CA THR A 659 2.98 8.35 5.11
C THR A 659 1.86 7.66 5.88
N SER A 660 1.99 6.37 6.19
CA SER A 660 1.06 5.60 7.04
C SER A 660 1.78 5.01 8.25
N THR A 661 1.51 5.55 9.45
CA THR A 661 2.15 5.11 10.69
C THR A 661 1.73 3.69 11.08
N GLY A 662 2.69 2.89 11.54
CA GLY A 662 2.48 1.49 11.94
C GLY A 662 2.24 0.52 10.77
N GLY A 663 2.32 1.00 9.53
CA GLY A 663 2.02 0.25 8.31
C GLY A 663 3.09 -0.77 7.89
N THR A 664 2.73 -1.56 6.87
CA THR A 664 3.57 -2.60 6.24
C THR A 664 4.73 -2.01 5.46
N ARG A 665 5.89 -2.66 5.52
CA ARG A 665 7.14 -2.16 4.93
C ARG A 665 8.06 -3.30 4.54
N VAL A 666 9.01 -3.04 3.64
CA VAL A 666 10.07 -4.01 3.28
C VAL A 666 11.42 -3.46 3.73
N PHE A 667 12.13 -4.22 4.55
CA PHE A 667 13.54 -4.01 4.88
C PHE A 667 14.40 -4.64 3.80
N VAL A 668 15.15 -3.80 3.08
CA VAL A 668 15.97 -4.21 1.94
C VAL A 668 17.45 -4.14 2.33
N ASP A 669 18.14 -5.24 2.06
CA ASP A 669 19.57 -5.42 2.29
C ASP A 669 20.31 -5.42 0.96
N MET A 670 21.22 -4.47 0.78
CA MET A 670 22.09 -4.34 -0.39
C MET A 670 23.47 -4.97 -0.14
N ASN A 671 23.56 -5.96 0.75
CA ASN A 671 24.79 -6.65 1.12
C ASN A 671 25.92 -5.69 1.54
N GLY A 672 25.57 -4.60 2.23
CA GLY A 672 26.54 -3.61 2.70
C GLY A 672 26.86 -2.49 1.71
N VAL A 673 26.35 -2.53 0.47
CA VAL A 673 26.61 -1.51 -0.55
C VAL A 673 25.69 -0.30 -0.37
N GLY A 674 26.30 0.85 -0.11
CA GLY A 674 25.60 2.12 0.06
C GLY A 674 25.21 2.79 -1.25
N ASP A 675 24.32 3.78 -1.14
CA ASP A 675 23.88 4.65 -2.24
C ASP A 675 23.18 3.93 -3.41
N VAL A 676 22.63 2.74 -3.18
CA VAL A 676 21.86 1.98 -4.17
C VAL A 676 20.43 2.51 -4.24
N PRO A 677 19.95 3.03 -5.40
CA PRO A 677 18.60 3.56 -5.55
C PRO A 677 17.53 2.47 -5.66
N VAL A 678 16.55 2.49 -4.75
CA VAL A 678 15.34 1.67 -4.78
C VAL A 678 14.14 2.54 -5.12
N LYS A 679 13.32 2.13 -6.10
CA LYS A 679 12.13 2.88 -6.52
C LYS A 679 11.12 2.98 -5.39
N TYR A 680 10.56 4.17 -5.22
CA TYR A 680 9.57 4.48 -4.19
C TYR A 680 8.71 5.69 -4.61
N ASN A 681 7.38 5.51 -4.71
CA ASN A 681 6.40 6.59 -4.96
C ASN A 681 6.77 7.58 -6.09
N GLY A 682 7.11 7.05 -7.28
CA GLY A 682 7.52 7.86 -8.43
C GLY A 682 8.90 8.54 -8.28
N SER A 683 9.66 8.14 -7.28
CA SER A 683 11.00 8.60 -6.94
C SER A 683 11.88 7.41 -6.55
N HIS A 684 12.94 7.64 -5.77
CA HIS A 684 13.85 6.61 -5.28
C HIS A 684 14.32 6.90 -3.86
N LEU A 685 14.44 5.88 -3.02
CA LEU A 685 15.19 5.89 -1.76
C LEU A 685 16.58 5.35 -2.03
N ARG A 686 17.60 5.74 -1.26
CA ARG A 686 18.97 5.24 -1.42
C ARG A 686 19.39 4.48 -0.17
N SER A 687 20.11 3.38 -0.36
CA SER A 687 20.66 2.61 0.76
C SER A 687 21.63 3.43 1.59
N SER A 688 21.59 3.22 2.91
CA SER A 688 22.54 3.83 3.83
C SER A 688 23.97 3.36 3.55
N SER A 689 24.96 3.97 4.19
CA SER A 689 26.36 3.52 4.11
C SER A 689 26.58 2.06 4.53
N PHE A 690 25.62 1.47 5.25
CA PHE A 690 25.62 0.05 5.65
C PHE A 690 24.82 -0.84 4.68
N GLY A 691 24.41 -0.30 3.53
CA GLY A 691 23.61 -0.98 2.53
C GLY A 691 22.19 -1.31 2.96
N LYS A 692 21.61 -0.58 3.93
CA LYS A 692 20.24 -0.84 4.40
C LYS A 692 19.28 0.25 3.93
N VAL A 693 18.13 -0.14 3.40
CA VAL A 693 17.03 0.78 3.06
C VAL A 693 15.70 0.13 3.43
N VAL A 694 14.75 0.93 3.91
CA VAL A 694 13.39 0.46 4.13
C VAL A 694 12.49 1.13 3.12
N VAL A 695 11.72 0.32 2.40
CA VAL A 695 10.65 0.79 1.52
C VAL A 695 9.35 0.79 2.35
N PRO A 696 8.85 1.97 2.75
CA PRO A 696 7.66 2.10 3.59
C PRO A 696 6.38 2.03 2.73
N ASP A 697 5.23 2.12 3.41
CA ASP A 697 3.91 2.33 2.81
C ASP A 697 3.54 1.27 1.75
N ILE A 698 3.90 0.01 2.03
CA ILE A 698 3.56 -1.12 1.18
C ILE A 698 2.11 -1.51 1.43
N ASN A 699 1.33 -1.70 0.36
CA ASN A 699 -0.03 -2.16 0.49
C ASN A 699 -0.07 -3.61 0.99
N SER A 700 -0.89 -3.87 2.00
CA SER A 700 -0.99 -5.21 2.61
C SER A 700 -1.83 -6.15 1.75
N TYR A 701 -1.40 -7.40 1.64
CA TYR A 701 -2.01 -8.44 0.82
C TYR A 701 -1.99 -8.13 -0.68
N TYR A 702 -1.07 -7.25 -1.12
CA TYR A 702 -0.82 -6.99 -2.54
C TYR A 702 0.52 -7.58 -2.95
N LYS A 703 0.57 -8.05 -4.18
CA LYS A 703 1.82 -8.36 -4.84
C LYS A 703 2.57 -7.06 -5.10
N THR A 704 3.74 -6.91 -4.47
CA THR A 704 4.52 -5.67 -4.54
C THR A 704 5.92 -5.96 -5.05
N ASP A 705 6.31 -5.22 -6.08
CA ASP A 705 7.66 -5.27 -6.64
C ASP A 705 8.56 -4.27 -5.92
N VAL A 706 9.67 -4.76 -5.37
CA VAL A 706 10.77 -3.94 -4.89
C VAL A 706 11.81 -3.90 -5.99
N VAL A 707 12.03 -2.70 -6.54
CA VAL A 707 12.82 -2.50 -7.75
C VAL A 707 14.00 -1.58 -7.49
N VAL A 708 15.21 -2.04 -7.80
CA VAL A 708 16.43 -1.23 -7.88
C VAL A 708 16.45 -0.50 -9.22
N ASP A 709 16.68 0.82 -9.19
CA ASP A 709 16.74 1.64 -10.41
C ASP A 709 18.12 1.54 -11.06
N ILE A 710 18.28 0.57 -11.97
CA ILE A 710 19.51 0.31 -12.73
C ILE A 710 20.06 1.54 -13.47
N ASN A 711 19.19 2.47 -13.88
CA ASN A 711 19.60 3.67 -14.62
C ASN A 711 20.26 4.74 -13.73
N LYS A 712 20.16 4.60 -12.41
CA LYS A 712 20.70 5.54 -11.42
C LYS A 712 21.71 4.90 -10.48
N LEU A 713 22.15 3.68 -10.78
CA LEU A 713 23.20 3.00 -10.03
C LEU A 713 24.50 3.81 -10.07
N PRO A 714 25.28 3.82 -8.98
CA PRO A 714 26.67 4.23 -9.03
C PRO A 714 27.46 3.44 -10.08
N LYS A 715 28.50 4.05 -10.67
CA LYS A 715 29.27 3.44 -11.78
C LYS A 715 29.99 2.15 -11.39
N ASP A 716 30.34 2.06 -10.12
CA ASP A 716 31.05 0.98 -9.43
C ASP A 716 30.10 -0.04 -8.80
N VAL A 717 28.82 -0.03 -9.16
CA VAL A 717 27.82 -0.95 -8.59
C VAL A 717 27.13 -1.75 -9.68
N GLU A 718 27.00 -3.05 -9.43
CA GLU A 718 26.28 -3.99 -10.28
C GLU A 718 25.30 -4.84 -9.48
N ILE A 719 24.23 -5.25 -10.15
CA ILE A 719 23.18 -6.07 -9.56
C ILE A 719 22.71 -7.09 -10.59
N ALA A 720 22.67 -8.36 -10.21
CA ALA A 720 22.21 -9.43 -11.09
C ALA A 720 20.69 -9.35 -11.30
N ASP A 721 19.94 -9.34 -10.19
CA ASP A 721 18.49 -9.23 -10.19
C ASP A 721 18.06 -7.87 -9.63
N SER A 722 17.49 -7.02 -10.46
CA SER A 722 17.06 -5.67 -10.05
C SER A 722 15.64 -5.63 -9.48
N VAL A 723 14.91 -6.74 -9.52
CA VAL A 723 13.50 -6.82 -9.11
C VAL A 723 13.30 -8.04 -8.22
N THR A 724 12.64 -7.84 -7.09
CA THR A 724 12.13 -8.92 -6.25
C THR A 724 10.67 -8.63 -5.89
N GLN A 725 9.88 -9.68 -5.70
CA GLN A 725 8.45 -9.58 -5.41
C GLN A 725 8.18 -10.03 -3.98
N THR A 726 7.16 -9.45 -3.35
CA THR A 726 6.68 -9.85 -2.03
C THR A 726 5.18 -9.62 -1.89
N THR A 727 4.51 -10.46 -1.10
CA THR A 727 3.11 -10.28 -0.73
C THR A 727 3.02 -10.36 0.79
N LEU A 728 2.89 -9.20 1.46
CA LEU A 728 3.01 -9.10 2.92
C LEU A 728 1.66 -9.04 3.63
N THR A 729 1.55 -9.69 4.79
CA THR A 729 0.40 -9.49 5.70
C THR A 729 0.39 -8.09 6.32
N GLU A 730 -0.76 -7.69 6.85
CA GLU A 730 -0.91 -6.37 7.48
C GLU A 730 0.12 -6.13 8.60
N GLY A 731 0.81 -4.99 8.52
CA GLY A 731 1.83 -4.56 9.46
C GLY A 731 3.12 -5.38 9.41
N ALA A 732 3.31 -6.28 8.46
CA ALA A 732 4.53 -7.07 8.35
C ALA A 732 5.77 -6.21 8.01
N ILE A 733 6.93 -6.69 8.43
CA ILE A 733 8.23 -6.19 7.97
C ILE A 733 8.76 -7.25 7.03
N GLY A 734 8.60 -7.07 5.72
CA GLY A 734 9.22 -7.95 4.73
C GLY A 734 10.74 -7.84 4.76
N TYR A 735 11.45 -8.88 4.37
CA TYR A 735 12.90 -8.83 4.16
C TYR A 735 13.24 -9.23 2.74
N ARG A 736 14.09 -8.45 2.09
CA ARG A 736 14.63 -8.77 0.76
C ARG A 736 16.10 -8.41 0.70
N SER A 737 16.93 -9.36 0.26
CA SER A 737 18.34 -9.12 -0.01
C SER A 737 18.57 -9.04 -1.51
N PHE A 738 19.37 -8.08 -1.94
CA PHE A 738 19.88 -8.00 -3.29
C PHE A 738 21.36 -8.35 -3.29
N ASP A 739 21.73 -9.24 -4.21
CA ASP A 739 23.13 -9.53 -4.48
C ASP A 739 23.75 -8.39 -5.30
N VAL A 740 24.15 -7.36 -4.56
CA VAL A 740 24.86 -6.20 -5.09
C VAL A 740 26.36 -6.47 -5.04
N ILE A 741 27.03 -6.24 -6.16
CA ILE A 741 28.48 -6.29 -6.29
C ILE A 741 28.96 -4.84 -6.40
N SER A 742 29.88 -4.44 -5.53
CA SER A 742 30.51 -3.11 -5.55
C SER A 742 31.99 -3.24 -5.86
N GLY A 743 32.48 -2.38 -6.73
CA GLY A 743 33.86 -2.31 -7.20
C GLY A 743 33.96 -1.94 -8.67
N ILE A 744 35.19 -1.77 -9.13
CA ILE A 744 35.50 -1.34 -10.49
C ILE A 744 35.04 -2.42 -11.48
N LYS A 745 34.62 -1.98 -12.66
CA LYS A 745 34.23 -2.86 -13.76
C LYS A 745 35.24 -2.70 -14.87
N MET A 746 35.68 -3.79 -15.47
CA MET A 746 36.69 -3.75 -16.52
C MET A 746 36.56 -4.92 -17.47
N MET A 747 36.88 -4.66 -18.75
CA MET A 747 37.15 -5.71 -19.71
C MET A 747 38.63 -6.08 -19.64
N VAL A 748 38.94 -7.34 -19.32
CA VAL A 748 40.32 -7.83 -19.22
C VAL A 748 40.59 -8.93 -20.23
N THR A 749 41.86 -9.15 -20.55
CA THR A 749 42.30 -10.31 -21.32
C THR A 749 43.19 -11.17 -20.44
N LEU A 750 42.82 -12.44 -20.28
CA LEU A 750 43.51 -13.39 -19.44
C LEU A 750 44.46 -14.28 -20.26
N ARG A 751 45.69 -14.46 -19.78
CA ARG A 751 46.67 -15.37 -20.38
C ARG A 751 47.29 -16.29 -19.34
N LEU A 752 47.36 -17.58 -19.65
CA LEU A 752 48.06 -18.58 -18.83
C LEU A 752 49.58 -18.43 -18.97
N GLN A 753 50.35 -19.05 -18.07
CA GLN A 753 51.82 -18.98 -18.08
C GLN A 753 52.46 -19.51 -19.36
N ASP A 754 51.80 -20.42 -20.07
CA ASP A 754 52.23 -20.99 -21.35
C ASP A 754 51.86 -20.11 -22.57
N GLY A 755 51.21 -18.97 -22.35
CA GLY A 755 50.74 -18.06 -23.39
C GLY A 755 49.37 -18.42 -24.00
N SER A 756 48.77 -19.55 -23.59
CA SER A 756 47.40 -19.90 -23.93
C SER A 756 46.39 -19.07 -23.10
N TYR A 757 45.09 -19.33 -23.25
CA TYR A 757 44.05 -18.61 -22.51
C TYR A 757 43.14 -19.59 -21.76
N PRO A 758 42.55 -19.17 -20.63
CA PRO A 758 41.51 -19.95 -19.97
C PRO A 758 40.37 -20.25 -20.96
N PRO A 759 39.77 -21.45 -20.90
CA PRO A 759 38.75 -21.84 -21.86
C PRO A 759 37.48 -21.00 -21.70
N PHE A 760 36.67 -20.96 -22.76
CA PHE A 760 35.36 -20.34 -22.75
C PHE A 760 34.50 -20.89 -21.60
N ALA A 761 33.72 -20.01 -20.98
CA ALA A 761 32.88 -20.30 -19.82
C ALA A 761 33.62 -20.66 -18.52
N ALA A 762 34.91 -20.33 -18.40
CA ALA A 762 35.59 -20.39 -17.11
C ALA A 762 35.03 -19.33 -16.15
N ASP A 763 34.74 -19.73 -14.91
CA ASP A 763 34.22 -18.84 -13.87
C ASP A 763 35.35 -18.01 -13.28
N ILE A 764 35.13 -16.69 -13.10
CA ILE A 764 36.00 -15.82 -12.33
C ILE A 764 35.32 -15.52 -11.00
N LYS A 765 35.95 -15.89 -9.90
CA LYS A 765 35.41 -15.79 -8.54
C LYS A 765 36.27 -14.87 -7.68
N ASN A 766 35.62 -13.99 -6.93
CA ASN A 766 36.29 -13.20 -5.90
C ASN A 766 36.61 -14.04 -4.66
N ASP A 767 37.30 -13.44 -3.68
CA ASP A 767 37.63 -14.07 -2.40
C ASP A 767 36.42 -14.60 -1.62
N SER A 768 35.23 -14.05 -1.87
CA SER A 768 33.97 -14.52 -1.26
C SER A 768 33.35 -15.71 -1.99
N GLY A 769 33.99 -16.21 -3.05
CA GLY A 769 33.51 -17.32 -3.88
C GLY A 769 32.37 -16.94 -4.83
N LYS A 770 32.03 -15.65 -4.96
CA LYS A 770 30.99 -15.16 -5.88
C LYS A 770 31.57 -15.01 -7.28
N THR A 771 30.87 -15.50 -8.29
CA THR A 771 31.23 -15.30 -9.70
C THR A 771 31.06 -13.82 -10.07
N THR A 772 32.16 -13.16 -10.44
CA THR A 772 32.25 -11.73 -10.81
C THR A 772 32.38 -11.52 -12.31
N GLY A 773 32.61 -12.59 -13.07
CA GLY A 773 32.71 -12.58 -14.52
C GLY A 773 32.85 -13.99 -15.08
N ILE A 774 32.68 -14.12 -16.39
CA ILE A 774 32.85 -15.37 -17.13
C ILE A 774 33.82 -15.11 -18.28
N VAL A 775 34.75 -16.04 -18.53
CA VAL A 775 35.69 -15.95 -19.64
C VAL A 775 34.95 -16.23 -20.96
N GLY A 776 34.99 -15.26 -21.86
CA GLY A 776 34.49 -15.32 -23.22
C GLY A 776 35.54 -15.82 -24.22
N ASP A 777 35.43 -15.35 -25.46
CA ASP A 777 36.34 -15.77 -26.53
C ASP A 777 37.76 -15.22 -26.31
N GLN A 778 38.77 -16.00 -26.72
CA GLN A 778 40.20 -15.67 -26.64
C GLN A 778 40.74 -15.25 -25.26
N GLY A 779 40.04 -15.59 -24.18
CA GLY A 779 40.42 -15.21 -22.81
C GLY A 779 39.93 -13.81 -22.40
N GLU A 780 39.06 -13.16 -23.18
CA GLU A 780 38.45 -11.90 -22.77
C GLU A 780 37.38 -12.13 -21.69
N ALA A 781 37.32 -11.26 -20.68
CA ALA A 781 36.31 -11.35 -19.63
C ALA A 781 35.86 -9.96 -19.17
N TYR A 782 34.56 -9.77 -19.02
CA TYR A 782 34.01 -8.63 -18.30
C TYR A 782 33.90 -9.00 -16.82
N ILE A 783 34.64 -8.26 -15.98
CA ILE A 783 34.70 -8.51 -14.53
C ILE A 783 34.13 -7.29 -13.82
N GLY A 784 33.14 -7.50 -12.97
CA GLY A 784 32.58 -6.47 -12.08
C GLY A 784 33.04 -6.65 -10.63
N GLY A 785 33.05 -5.58 -9.85
CA GLY A 785 33.34 -5.66 -8.42
C GLY A 785 34.82 -5.78 -8.06
N ILE A 786 35.72 -5.28 -8.91
CA ILE A 786 37.15 -5.34 -8.71
C ILE A 786 37.58 -4.34 -7.62
N ARG A 787 38.34 -4.80 -6.62
CA ARG A 787 39.04 -3.93 -5.67
C ARG A 787 40.52 -3.76 -6.05
N PRO A 788 41.13 -2.58 -5.83
CA PRO A 788 42.56 -2.39 -6.08
C PRO A 788 43.43 -3.40 -5.33
N GLY A 789 44.33 -4.09 -6.05
CA GLY A 789 45.19 -5.11 -5.47
C GLY A 789 44.54 -6.46 -5.16
N GLU A 790 43.27 -6.67 -5.52
CA GLU A 790 42.55 -7.91 -5.23
C GLU A 790 43.08 -9.09 -6.08
N GLU A 791 43.08 -10.28 -5.49
CA GLU A 791 43.25 -11.53 -6.23
C GLU A 791 41.88 -12.15 -6.52
N MET A 792 41.68 -12.67 -7.73
CA MET A 792 40.51 -13.46 -8.09
C MET A 792 40.95 -14.82 -8.65
N LYS A 793 40.11 -15.84 -8.44
CA LYS A 793 40.34 -17.20 -8.94
C LYS A 793 39.57 -17.43 -10.22
N VAL A 794 40.23 -18.00 -11.21
CA VAL A 794 39.62 -18.45 -12.46
C VAL A 794 39.58 -19.97 -12.44
N SER A 795 38.40 -20.57 -12.55
CA SER A 795 38.23 -22.03 -12.40
C SER A 795 37.48 -22.66 -13.57
N TRP A 796 37.99 -23.79 -14.09
CA TRP A 796 37.37 -24.59 -15.14
C TRP A 796 37.77 -26.07 -15.01
N GLN A 797 36.84 -27.01 -15.22
CA GLN A 797 37.11 -28.46 -15.34
C GLN A 797 38.17 -29.03 -14.36
N GLY A 798 38.12 -28.65 -13.08
CA GLY A 798 39.07 -29.11 -12.05
C GLY A 798 40.44 -28.42 -12.03
N SER A 799 40.70 -27.48 -12.93
CA SER A 799 41.86 -26.58 -12.95
C SER A 799 41.50 -25.20 -12.39
N GLU A 800 42.46 -24.56 -11.71
CA GLU A 800 42.33 -23.18 -11.23
C GLU A 800 43.60 -22.37 -11.49
N CYS A 801 43.46 -21.08 -11.75
CA CYS A 801 44.56 -20.12 -11.73
C CYS A 801 44.13 -18.82 -11.04
N LYS A 802 45.09 -17.99 -10.66
CA LYS A 802 44.85 -16.72 -9.97
C LYS A 802 45.25 -15.53 -10.82
N ILE A 803 44.39 -14.51 -10.81
CA ILE A 803 44.65 -13.19 -11.40
C ILE A 803 44.77 -12.16 -10.28
N THR A 804 45.71 -11.23 -10.41
CA THR A 804 45.93 -10.14 -9.44
C THR A 804 45.75 -8.81 -10.14
N PHE A 805 44.88 -7.96 -9.59
CA PHE A 805 44.65 -6.63 -10.13
C PHE A 805 45.67 -5.61 -9.61
N PRO A 806 46.12 -4.64 -10.44
CA PRO A 806 47.02 -3.58 -10.00
C PRO A 806 46.38 -2.65 -8.95
N GLN A 807 47.20 -2.02 -8.12
CA GLN A 807 46.76 -1.06 -7.09
C GLN A 807 46.24 0.27 -7.67
N ASN A 808 46.68 0.65 -8.87
CA ASN A 808 46.25 1.88 -9.56
C ASN A 808 45.17 1.60 -10.64
N ILE A 809 44.39 0.54 -10.47
CA ILE A 809 43.38 0.13 -11.45
C ILE A 809 42.28 1.19 -11.68
N GLU A 810 42.07 2.10 -10.73
CA GLU A 810 41.13 3.22 -10.84
C GLU A 810 41.52 4.26 -11.92
N GLU A 811 42.79 4.29 -12.33
CA GLU A 811 43.27 5.19 -13.39
C GLU A 811 42.92 4.71 -14.80
N HIS A 812 42.44 3.46 -14.93
CA HIS A 812 42.16 2.81 -16.22
C HIS A 812 40.66 2.86 -16.54
N ASN A 813 40.33 3.09 -17.81
CA ASN A 813 38.95 3.19 -18.27
C ASN A 813 38.35 1.79 -18.47
N ILE A 814 37.01 1.68 -18.44
CA ILE A 814 36.27 0.41 -18.62
C ILE A 814 36.66 -0.33 -19.92
N TYR A 815 37.08 0.43 -20.94
CA TYR A 815 37.43 -0.04 -22.27
C TYR A 815 38.92 -0.29 -22.49
N ASP A 816 39.76 0.01 -21.48
CA ASP A 816 41.18 -0.29 -21.57
C ASP A 816 41.36 -1.81 -21.40
N LYS A 817 41.84 -2.48 -22.46
CA LYS A 817 42.08 -3.93 -22.43
C LYS A 817 43.28 -4.25 -21.55
N LEU A 818 43.03 -4.43 -20.26
CA LEU A 818 44.07 -4.80 -19.30
C LEU A 818 44.44 -6.28 -19.47
N LEU A 819 45.72 -6.54 -19.75
CA LEU A 819 46.25 -7.90 -19.85
C LEU A 819 46.62 -8.39 -18.44
N LEU A 820 45.99 -9.49 -18.00
CA LEU A 820 46.26 -10.10 -16.69
C LEU A 820 46.84 -11.51 -16.87
N PRO A 821 48.03 -11.79 -16.32
CA PRO A 821 48.54 -13.15 -16.26
C PRO A 821 47.72 -13.97 -15.23
N CYS A 822 47.34 -15.18 -15.60
CA CYS A 822 46.70 -16.16 -14.73
C CYS A 822 47.74 -17.20 -14.31
N ASN A 823 48.08 -17.17 -13.02
CA ASN A 823 49.18 -17.96 -12.43
C ASN A 823 48.70 -19.19 -11.67
#